data_AF-A0A8X6GC09-F1
#
_entry.id   AF-A0A8X6GC09-F1
#
_cell.length_a   1.000
_cell.length_b   1.000
_cell.length_c   1.000
_cell.angle_alpha   90.00
_cell.angle_beta   90.00
_cell.angle_gamma   90.00
#
_symmetry.space_group_name_H-M   'P 1'
#
loop_
_entity.id
_entity.type
_entity.pdbx_description
1 polymer ?
#
loop_
_entity_poly.entity_id
_entity_poly.type
_entity_poly.pdbx_seq_one_letter_code
_entity_poly.pdbx_strand_id
1 'polypeptide(L)'
;MEDARRRKKDKFFAWLDISNAFGSVPRQVVVDALIAVGADQDFIALIVNIYEDATTQVLTEEGPTPPIALRSGVKQGCPLSGILFNLAIDQVLHAVQEGREHRAILAFADDLVLLADSAEELQEMIQTTADELHALCLHLNVRKCASLHLAGTTPVAARATTFTVNNEQLKALQDGEYYSYLGKPVGFFLQRTYGSVNEALQLLVRISSSHLAPWQKIDALKSFFFPSLSFAMRTAQIDKTSWAEVDNAARKELKNLLSLPPMAANQYLHGSRKFGGCGLPSAAHDSDYYLVDSAFKLLTSKDEEVAVQALGQLTRTVRHRVQRSPTDGDLSSYLSGSMEDEFAETSNQLSNTWTLARQASRRQEVTWSFCDGLPTLSFGDEFLTAGKRRTVMRAFHGKFQLDQTTDLLKAPSQGKVMDCVAMSPASSHFITEGKYTRFADWRFIHKARLNLTALNGSKHWLPADQKRCRKCGKWEETLPHVINHCPAYSAAWQMRHNSVLSRIQKAVAFKGTVLHSNQVVGSNGLRPDLVALIDNKIYIIDVTIPFENRRVAFQQARWRKVEKCTPLLQHFASLGFAQAQIVPIVVGALGAWDPENDSFLRLVATKSYTNVLRKLCVSDCIRWSRDIYVQHLTGARQYSVDAAETSDEPKAVCEATKVNSDIGSSADSNATIHDSQSSVAMQIVSQGSNAVTNSPHAVGQTADL
;
A
#
# COMPACT_ATOMS: atom_id res chain seq x y z
N MET A 1 8.59 -33.53 0.97
CA MET A 1 9.05 -33.74 2.36
C MET A 1 7.93 -34.27 3.27
N GLU A 2 6.80 -33.57 3.43
CA GLU A 2 5.71 -34.04 4.31
C GLU A 2 5.13 -35.41 3.92
N ASP A 3 4.93 -35.65 2.62
CA ASP A 3 4.43 -36.96 2.15
C ASP A 3 5.39 -38.10 2.50
N ALA A 4 6.71 -37.86 2.41
CA ALA A 4 7.74 -38.81 2.83
C ALA A 4 7.65 -39.11 4.33
N ARG A 5 7.50 -38.09 5.18
CA ARG A 5 7.28 -38.26 6.62
C ARG A 5 6.01 -39.04 6.93
N ARG A 6 4.90 -38.71 6.25
CA ARG A 6 3.61 -39.40 6.42
C ARG A 6 3.69 -40.87 6.03
N ARG A 7 4.37 -41.17 4.91
CA ARG A 7 4.55 -42.54 4.41
C ARG A 7 5.67 -43.30 5.11
N LYS A 8 6.42 -42.64 6.01
CA LYS A 8 7.63 -43.17 6.66
C LYS A 8 8.64 -43.71 5.65
N LYS A 9 8.81 -42.98 4.54
CA LYS A 9 9.74 -43.30 3.46
C LYS A 9 10.85 -42.28 3.40
N ASP A 10 12.03 -42.73 3.02
CA ASP A 10 13.17 -41.86 2.76
C ASP A 10 12.88 -40.99 1.54
N LYS A 11 13.51 -39.81 1.50
CA LYS A 11 13.44 -38.92 0.35
C LYS A 11 14.74 -38.14 0.21
N PHE A 12 15.20 -37.99 -1.02
CA PHE A 12 16.48 -37.39 -1.34
C PHE A 12 16.25 -36.14 -2.20
N PHE A 13 17.02 -35.09 -1.91
CA PHE A 13 16.96 -33.80 -2.58
C PHE A 13 18.38 -33.37 -2.98
N ALA A 14 18.54 -32.76 -4.15
CA ALA A 14 19.74 -32.03 -4.51
C ALA A 14 19.37 -30.67 -5.09
N TRP A 15 19.92 -29.60 -4.52
CA TRP A 15 19.87 -28.25 -5.07
C TRP A 15 21.14 -28.01 -5.86
N LEU A 16 20.98 -27.69 -7.14
CA LEU A 16 22.07 -27.50 -8.08
C LEU A 16 22.09 -26.04 -8.55
N ASP A 17 23.28 -25.43 -8.53
CA ASP A 17 23.53 -24.05 -8.95
C ASP A 17 24.42 -24.08 -10.20
N ILE A 18 23.99 -23.41 -11.26
CA ILE A 18 24.74 -23.35 -12.53
C ILE A 18 25.69 -22.15 -12.50
N SER A 19 26.97 -22.40 -12.78
CA SER A 19 28.00 -21.35 -12.84
C SER A 19 27.75 -20.39 -13.99
N ASN A 20 27.45 -19.12 -13.66
CA ASN A 20 27.29 -18.03 -14.64
C ASN A 20 26.28 -18.39 -15.76
N ALA A 21 25.13 -18.97 -15.39
CA ALA A 21 24.19 -19.57 -16.33
C ALA A 21 23.88 -18.68 -17.56
N PHE A 22 23.49 -17.42 -17.35
CA PHE A 22 23.18 -16.50 -18.44
C PHE A 22 24.39 -16.11 -19.30
N GLY A 23 25.59 -16.00 -18.70
CA GLY A 23 26.80 -15.58 -19.40
C GLY A 23 27.53 -16.70 -20.14
N SER A 24 27.24 -17.95 -19.80
CA SER A 24 27.97 -19.13 -20.28
C SER A 24 27.31 -19.81 -21.48
N VAL A 25 26.00 -19.64 -21.71
CA VAL A 25 25.30 -20.31 -22.83
C VAL A 25 25.89 -19.87 -24.18
N PRO A 26 26.43 -20.79 -25.00
CA PRO A 26 26.89 -20.48 -26.34
C PRO A 26 25.74 -20.04 -27.25
N ARG A 27 26.02 -19.13 -28.20
CA ARG A 27 24.98 -18.68 -29.16
C ARG A 27 24.43 -19.82 -30.00
N GLN A 28 25.27 -20.78 -30.37
CA GLN A 28 24.85 -21.92 -31.17
C GLN A 28 23.79 -22.76 -30.45
N VAL A 29 23.95 -22.98 -29.14
CA VAL A 29 22.94 -23.68 -28.32
C VAL A 29 21.58 -23.00 -28.38
N VAL A 30 21.54 -21.65 -28.37
CA VAL A 30 20.28 -20.91 -28.50
C VAL A 30 19.65 -21.11 -29.88
N VAL A 31 20.46 -21.11 -30.94
CA VAL A 31 20.00 -21.38 -32.31
C VAL A 31 19.47 -22.80 -32.43
N ASP A 32 20.20 -23.78 -31.89
CA ASP A 32 19.83 -25.20 -31.92
C ASP A 32 18.52 -25.43 -31.16
N ALA A 33 18.35 -24.79 -29.99
CA ALA A 33 17.11 -24.85 -29.22
C ALA A 33 15.92 -24.24 -29.98
N LEU A 34 16.12 -23.13 -30.71
CA LEU A 34 15.07 -22.54 -31.56
C LEU A 34 14.69 -23.45 -32.73
N ILE A 35 15.67 -24.11 -33.35
CA ILE A 35 15.43 -25.10 -34.40
C ILE A 35 14.64 -26.29 -33.82
N ALA A 36 15.02 -26.77 -32.64
CA ALA A 36 14.38 -27.93 -32.00
C ALA A 36 12.89 -27.69 -31.69
N VAL A 37 12.50 -26.46 -31.32
CA VAL A 37 11.08 -26.10 -31.11
C VAL A 37 10.33 -25.76 -32.39
N GLY A 38 10.98 -25.86 -33.56
CA GLY A 38 10.38 -25.61 -34.86
C GLY A 38 10.15 -24.13 -35.17
N ALA A 39 10.99 -23.24 -34.64
CA ALA A 39 10.93 -21.83 -34.97
C ALA A 39 11.25 -21.58 -36.46
N ASP A 40 10.59 -20.57 -37.05
CA ASP A 40 10.80 -20.17 -38.44
C ASP A 40 12.22 -19.65 -38.69
N GLN A 41 12.77 -19.91 -39.88
CA GLN A 41 14.14 -19.50 -40.24
C GLN A 41 14.33 -17.99 -40.19
N ASP A 42 13.34 -17.19 -40.60
CA ASP A 42 13.42 -15.73 -40.56
C ASP A 42 13.46 -15.24 -39.11
N PHE A 43 12.72 -15.90 -38.22
CA PHE A 43 12.76 -15.59 -36.79
C PHE A 43 14.13 -15.94 -36.19
N ILE A 44 14.69 -17.11 -36.51
CA ILE A 44 16.03 -17.52 -36.06
C ILE A 44 17.07 -16.51 -36.56
N ALA A 45 17.02 -16.13 -37.84
CA ALA A 45 17.93 -15.14 -38.43
C ALA A 45 17.84 -13.80 -37.71
N LEU A 46 16.64 -13.34 -37.35
CA LEU A 46 16.44 -12.13 -36.54
C LEU A 46 17.11 -12.26 -35.16
N ILE A 47 16.95 -13.40 -34.49
CA ILE A 47 17.59 -13.61 -33.18
C ILE A 47 19.11 -13.62 -33.33
N VAL A 48 19.66 -14.34 -34.31
CA VAL A 48 21.10 -14.37 -34.58
C VAL A 48 21.63 -12.95 -34.81
N ASN A 49 20.94 -12.15 -35.63
CA ASN A 49 21.34 -10.79 -35.93
C ASN A 49 21.32 -9.87 -34.69
N ILE A 50 20.39 -10.07 -33.75
CA ILE A 50 20.38 -9.34 -32.47
C ILE A 50 21.66 -9.61 -31.66
N TYR A 51 22.25 -10.80 -31.77
CA TYR A 51 23.47 -11.17 -31.05
C TYR A 51 24.75 -10.92 -31.84
N GLU A 52 24.68 -10.84 -33.17
CA GLU A 52 25.80 -10.58 -34.06
C GLU A 52 26.49 -9.25 -33.72
N ASP A 53 27.83 -9.26 -33.63
CA ASP A 53 28.69 -8.14 -33.25
C ASP A 53 28.26 -7.31 -32.04
N ALA A 54 27.46 -7.91 -31.14
CA ALA A 54 26.96 -7.21 -29.98
C ALA A 54 28.10 -6.85 -29.01
N THR A 55 28.12 -5.59 -28.57
CA THR A 55 29.07 -5.10 -27.56
C THR A 55 28.32 -4.55 -26.35
N THR A 56 28.98 -4.54 -25.18
CA THR A 56 28.53 -3.81 -23.98
C THR A 56 29.58 -2.79 -23.55
N GLN A 57 29.14 -1.73 -22.86
CA GLN A 57 30.01 -0.72 -22.26
C GLN A 57 29.54 -0.45 -20.85
N VAL A 58 30.48 -0.33 -19.91
CA VAL A 58 30.23 0.14 -18.55
C VAL A 58 30.30 1.67 -18.56
N LEU A 59 29.23 2.33 -18.09
CA LEU A 59 29.19 3.79 -17.91
C LEU A 59 29.75 4.13 -16.52
N THR A 60 30.81 4.93 -16.50
CA THR A 60 31.45 5.44 -15.27
C THR A 60 31.27 6.96 -15.17
N GLU A 61 31.68 7.56 -14.05
CA GLU A 61 31.67 9.03 -13.90
C GLU A 61 32.57 9.73 -14.94
N GLU A 62 33.60 9.03 -15.45
CA GLU A 62 34.52 9.51 -16.49
C GLU A 62 33.99 9.29 -17.92
N GLY A 63 32.84 8.63 -18.07
CA GLY A 63 32.22 8.29 -19.35
C GLY A 63 32.17 6.77 -19.63
N PRO A 64 31.79 6.38 -20.87
CA PRO A 64 31.70 4.98 -21.25
C PRO A 64 33.09 4.35 -21.45
N THR A 65 33.26 3.14 -20.95
CA THR A 65 34.44 2.29 -21.21
C THR A 65 34.52 1.87 -22.68
N PRO A 66 35.70 1.42 -23.17
CA PRO A 66 35.80 0.81 -24.50
C PRO A 66 34.82 -0.36 -24.70
N PRO A 67 34.27 -0.56 -25.91
CA PRO A 67 33.33 -1.64 -26.18
C PRO A 67 33.90 -3.02 -25.84
N ILE A 68 33.16 -3.77 -25.03
CA ILE A 68 33.44 -5.17 -24.68
C ILE A 68 32.59 -6.05 -25.58
N ALA A 69 33.22 -6.83 -26.47
CA ALA A 69 32.51 -7.75 -27.34
C ALA A 69 31.84 -8.87 -26.52
N LEU A 70 30.53 -9.00 -26.67
CA LEU A 70 29.78 -10.13 -26.15
C LEU A 70 30.04 -11.29 -27.11
N ARG A 71 30.59 -12.41 -26.62
CA ARG A 71 30.88 -13.61 -27.44
C ARG A 71 30.09 -14.84 -27.02
N SER A 72 29.66 -14.88 -25.77
CA SER A 72 28.82 -15.92 -25.18
C SER A 72 27.74 -15.29 -24.32
N GLY A 73 26.74 -16.10 -23.98
CA GLY A 73 25.67 -15.74 -23.09
C GLY A 73 24.51 -15.02 -23.77
N VAL A 74 23.39 -15.02 -23.07
CA VAL A 74 22.20 -14.23 -23.40
C VAL A 74 22.33 -12.82 -22.80
N LYS A 75 21.75 -11.81 -23.44
CA LYS A 75 21.86 -10.40 -23.00
C LYS A 75 21.07 -10.18 -21.71
N GLN A 76 21.74 -9.95 -20.58
CA GLN A 76 21.04 -9.61 -19.32
C GLN A 76 20.25 -8.30 -19.47
N GLY A 77 19.01 -8.28 -18.97
CA GLY A 77 18.09 -7.15 -19.13
C GLY A 77 17.32 -7.12 -20.47
N CYS A 78 17.67 -7.97 -21.45
CA CYS A 78 16.85 -8.13 -22.65
C CYS A 78 15.60 -8.98 -22.35
N PRO A 79 14.38 -8.54 -22.76
CA PRO A 79 13.14 -9.28 -22.51
C PRO A 79 13.12 -10.71 -23.05
N LEU A 80 13.85 -10.98 -24.12
CA LEU A 80 13.86 -12.28 -24.79
C LEU A 80 14.84 -13.28 -24.15
N SER A 81 15.91 -12.79 -23.51
CA SER A 81 16.99 -13.63 -22.99
C SER A 81 16.53 -14.71 -22.00
N GLY A 82 15.56 -14.42 -21.14
CA GLY A 82 15.02 -15.41 -20.21
C GLY A 82 14.30 -16.56 -20.91
N ILE A 83 13.58 -16.27 -22.00
CA ILE A 83 12.90 -17.29 -22.80
C ILE A 83 13.93 -18.14 -23.54
N LEU A 84 14.93 -17.52 -24.17
CA LEU A 84 15.99 -18.22 -24.88
C LEU A 84 16.80 -19.13 -23.95
N PHE A 85 17.08 -18.66 -22.73
CA PHE A 85 17.74 -19.48 -21.71
C PHE A 85 16.86 -20.68 -21.30
N ASN A 86 15.57 -20.46 -21.06
CA ASN A 86 14.65 -21.55 -20.72
C ASN A 86 14.57 -22.60 -21.84
N LEU A 87 14.53 -22.17 -23.12
CA LEU A 87 14.56 -23.09 -24.26
C LEU A 87 15.85 -23.92 -24.31
N ALA A 88 16.99 -23.31 -24.02
CA ALA A 88 18.28 -24.01 -24.00
C ALA A 88 18.34 -25.08 -22.89
N ILE A 89 17.84 -24.78 -21.69
CA ILE A 89 17.83 -25.70 -20.55
C ILE A 89 16.75 -26.78 -20.65
N ASP A 90 15.71 -26.59 -21.48
CA ASP A 90 14.55 -27.49 -21.57
C ASP A 90 14.94 -28.96 -21.83
N GLN A 91 15.97 -29.19 -22.65
CA GLN A 91 16.50 -30.55 -22.90
C GLN A 91 17.00 -31.24 -21.61
N VAL A 92 17.63 -30.47 -20.70
CA VAL A 92 18.14 -30.98 -19.42
C VAL A 92 16.97 -31.43 -18.55
N LEU A 93 15.89 -30.63 -18.54
CA LEU A 93 14.69 -30.93 -17.77
C LEU A 93 14.01 -32.19 -18.30
N HIS A 94 13.93 -32.34 -19.63
CA HIS A 94 13.38 -33.52 -20.28
C HIS A 94 14.19 -34.78 -20.00
N ALA A 95 15.51 -34.74 -20.15
CA ALA A 95 16.39 -35.87 -19.91
C ALA A 95 16.30 -36.39 -18.47
N VAL A 96 16.21 -35.48 -17.49
CA VAL A 96 16.09 -35.86 -16.07
C VAL A 96 14.69 -36.41 -15.74
N GLN A 97 13.64 -35.90 -16.40
CA GLN A 97 12.26 -36.33 -16.16
C GLN A 97 11.87 -37.58 -16.95
N GLU A 98 12.62 -37.94 -17.99
CA GLU A 98 12.34 -39.07 -18.87
C GLU A 98 12.23 -40.39 -18.08
N GLY A 99 11.24 -41.21 -18.45
CA GLY A 99 10.98 -42.51 -17.83
C GLY A 99 10.45 -42.48 -16.38
N ARG A 100 10.17 -41.30 -15.81
CA ARG A 100 9.71 -41.14 -14.41
C ARG A 100 8.25 -40.72 -14.35
N GLU A 101 7.44 -41.52 -13.65
CA GLU A 101 6.01 -41.27 -13.44
C GLU A 101 5.72 -40.10 -12.49
N HIS A 102 6.69 -39.75 -11.65
CA HIS A 102 6.57 -38.67 -10.67
C HIS A 102 7.50 -37.52 -11.02
N ARG A 103 7.11 -36.31 -10.60
CA ARG A 103 7.90 -35.11 -10.83
C ARG A 103 9.23 -35.21 -10.08
N ALA A 104 10.30 -35.36 -10.84
CA ALA A 104 11.65 -35.62 -10.35
C ALA A 104 12.49 -34.33 -10.31
N ILE A 105 12.06 -33.29 -11.01
CA ILE A 105 12.78 -32.00 -11.08
C ILE A 105 11.84 -30.80 -10.83
N LEU A 106 12.36 -29.83 -10.09
CA LEU A 106 11.82 -28.47 -9.99
C LEU A 106 12.88 -27.53 -10.57
N ALA A 107 12.46 -26.59 -11.40
CA ALA A 107 13.37 -25.63 -12.02
C ALA A 107 12.78 -24.22 -11.91
N PHE A 108 13.63 -23.25 -11.60
CA PHE A 108 13.31 -21.84 -11.69
C PHE A 108 14.51 -21.12 -12.31
N ALA A 109 14.43 -20.84 -13.62
CA ALA A 109 15.59 -20.43 -14.40
C ALA A 109 16.78 -21.39 -14.19
N ASP A 110 17.89 -20.92 -13.62
CA ASP A 110 19.11 -21.67 -13.37
C ASP A 110 19.15 -22.44 -12.04
N ASP A 111 18.22 -22.17 -11.12
CA ASP A 111 18.07 -22.93 -9.88
C ASP A 111 17.34 -24.26 -10.17
N LEU A 112 18.05 -25.39 -10.03
CA LEU A 112 17.49 -26.73 -10.23
C LEU A 112 17.39 -27.50 -8.90
N VAL A 113 16.30 -28.24 -8.72
CA VAL A 113 16.09 -29.12 -7.56
C VAL A 113 15.68 -30.51 -8.03
N LEU A 114 16.50 -31.50 -7.70
CA LEU A 114 16.23 -32.90 -7.97
C LEU A 114 15.55 -33.57 -6.78
N LEU A 115 14.60 -34.47 -7.06
CA LEU A 115 13.76 -35.18 -6.11
C LEU A 115 13.82 -36.69 -6.42
N ALA A 116 14.35 -37.50 -5.51
CA ALA A 116 14.49 -38.95 -5.69
C ALA A 116 13.98 -39.73 -4.47
N ASP A 117 13.61 -40.99 -4.67
CA ASP A 117 13.16 -41.92 -3.61
C ASP A 117 14.28 -42.85 -3.13
N SER A 118 15.43 -42.92 -3.82
CA SER A 118 16.66 -43.58 -3.35
C SER A 118 17.91 -42.73 -3.56
N ALA A 119 19.01 -43.11 -2.89
CA ALA A 119 20.30 -42.43 -3.04
C ALA A 119 20.90 -42.71 -4.44
N GLU A 120 20.77 -43.94 -4.92
CA GLU A 120 21.27 -44.35 -6.23
C GLU A 120 20.59 -43.56 -7.34
N GLU A 121 19.27 -43.41 -7.27
CA GLU A 121 18.48 -42.61 -8.21
C GLU A 121 18.92 -41.14 -8.17
N LEU A 122 19.12 -40.55 -6.99
CA LEU A 122 19.57 -39.15 -6.91
C LEU A 122 20.95 -38.96 -7.54
N GLN A 123 21.89 -39.87 -7.28
CA GLN A 123 23.24 -39.79 -7.84
C GLN A 123 23.24 -39.94 -9.36
N GLU A 124 22.41 -40.81 -9.91
CA GLU A 124 22.19 -40.96 -11.35
C GLU A 124 21.63 -39.66 -11.94
N MET A 125 20.57 -39.09 -11.35
CA MET A 125 19.98 -37.84 -11.81
C MET A 125 20.95 -36.66 -11.77
N ILE A 126 21.79 -36.58 -10.72
CA ILE A 126 22.85 -35.57 -10.61
C ILE A 126 23.84 -35.71 -11.78
N GLN A 127 24.25 -36.94 -12.10
CA GLN A 127 25.21 -37.20 -13.17
C GLN A 127 24.60 -36.86 -14.54
N THR A 128 23.38 -37.33 -14.83
CA THR A 128 22.65 -36.97 -16.05
C THR A 128 22.53 -35.46 -16.20
N THR A 129 22.15 -34.76 -15.12
CA THR A 129 22.04 -33.29 -15.15
C THR A 129 23.40 -32.64 -15.48
N ALA A 130 24.48 -33.12 -14.86
CA ALA A 130 25.83 -32.59 -15.11
C ALA A 130 26.29 -32.83 -16.55
N ASP A 131 26.03 -34.02 -17.10
CA ASP A 131 26.41 -34.39 -18.47
C ASP A 131 25.62 -33.58 -19.52
N GLU A 132 24.31 -33.43 -19.32
CA GLU A 132 23.45 -32.62 -20.19
C GLU A 132 23.81 -31.13 -20.13
N LEU A 133 24.09 -30.60 -18.93
CA LEU A 133 24.59 -29.23 -18.80
C LEU A 133 25.94 -29.06 -19.50
N HIS A 134 26.84 -30.03 -19.38
CA HIS A 134 28.15 -29.98 -20.02
C HIS A 134 28.03 -29.99 -21.55
N ALA A 135 27.07 -30.74 -22.12
CA ALA A 135 26.75 -30.68 -23.55
C ALA A 135 26.33 -29.27 -24.02
N LEU A 136 25.71 -28.50 -23.13
CA LEU A 136 25.33 -27.10 -23.35
C LEU A 136 26.44 -26.10 -22.99
N CYS A 137 27.66 -26.56 -22.69
CA CYS A 137 28.77 -25.77 -22.16
C CYS A 137 28.45 -25.06 -20.83
N LEU A 138 27.49 -25.59 -20.06
CA LEU A 138 27.15 -25.15 -18.72
C LEU A 138 27.78 -26.08 -17.68
N HIS A 139 28.12 -25.52 -16.52
CA HIS A 139 28.83 -26.25 -15.47
C HIS A 139 28.19 -25.97 -14.12
N LEU A 140 28.10 -26.99 -13.27
CA LEU A 140 27.62 -26.83 -11.89
C LEU A 140 28.66 -26.15 -11.00
N ASN A 141 28.22 -25.22 -10.16
CA ASN A 141 29.00 -24.67 -9.06
C ASN A 141 28.86 -25.59 -7.84
N VAL A 142 29.67 -26.65 -7.78
CA VAL A 142 29.53 -27.70 -6.73
C VAL A 142 29.60 -27.12 -5.31
N ARG A 143 30.37 -26.05 -5.09
CA ARG A 143 30.48 -25.35 -3.78
C ARG A 143 29.18 -24.71 -3.33
N LYS A 144 28.32 -24.32 -4.27
CA LYS A 144 26.98 -23.80 -3.99
C LYS A 144 25.91 -24.88 -4.03
N CYS A 145 26.20 -26.06 -4.58
CA CYS A 145 25.26 -27.17 -4.59
C CYS A 145 25.15 -27.81 -3.20
N ALA A 146 23.96 -28.31 -2.87
CA ALA A 146 23.69 -28.98 -1.60
C ALA A 146 22.77 -30.18 -1.79
N SER A 147 22.84 -31.16 -0.89
CA SER A 147 21.95 -32.32 -0.86
C SER A 147 21.28 -32.48 0.50
N LEU A 148 20.12 -33.12 0.53
CA LEU A 148 19.44 -33.51 1.77
C LEU A 148 18.90 -34.92 1.62
N HIS A 149 19.32 -35.81 2.52
CA HIS A 149 18.68 -37.10 2.72
C HIS A 149 17.78 -37.01 3.95
N LEU A 150 16.47 -37.07 3.74
CA LEU A 150 15.47 -37.15 4.80
C LEU A 150 15.12 -38.62 5.08
N ALA A 151 15.53 -39.16 6.21
CA ALA A 151 15.14 -40.50 6.63
C ALA A 151 13.68 -40.52 7.10
N GLY A 152 12.86 -41.41 6.53
CA GLY A 152 11.46 -41.62 6.90
C GLY A 152 11.27 -42.59 8.07
N THR A 153 12.31 -43.34 8.43
CA THR A 153 12.31 -44.29 9.56
C THR A 153 12.74 -43.61 10.87
N THR A 154 12.14 -44.02 11.99
CA THR A 154 12.47 -43.47 13.31
C THR A 154 13.89 -43.90 13.74
N PRO A 155 14.75 -42.97 14.21
CA PRO A 155 14.51 -41.53 14.34
C PRO A 155 14.54 -40.81 12.98
N VAL A 156 13.48 -40.05 12.70
CA VAL A 156 13.36 -39.20 11.51
C VAL A 156 14.39 -38.08 11.64
N ALA A 157 15.39 -38.08 10.76
CA ALA A 157 16.54 -37.18 10.81
C ALA A 157 17.06 -36.89 9.39
N ALA A 158 17.80 -35.79 9.23
CA ALA A 158 18.68 -35.62 8.09
C ALA A 158 19.88 -36.56 8.23
N ARG A 159 20.23 -37.25 7.15
CA ARG A 159 21.37 -38.17 7.10
C ARG A 159 22.48 -37.57 6.25
N ALA A 160 23.71 -37.82 6.65
CA ALA A 160 24.91 -37.38 5.94
C ALA A 160 25.25 -38.29 4.75
N THR A 161 24.30 -38.53 3.85
CA THR A 161 24.59 -39.24 2.59
C THR A 161 25.29 -38.28 1.64
N THR A 162 26.44 -38.70 1.12
CA THR A 162 27.27 -37.90 0.22
C THR A 162 26.93 -38.18 -1.23
N PHE A 163 26.98 -37.13 -2.04
CA PHE A 163 26.77 -37.17 -3.49
C PHE A 163 27.89 -36.40 -4.17
N THR A 164 28.26 -36.82 -5.38
CA THR A 164 29.42 -36.26 -6.10
C THR A 164 29.10 -35.85 -7.52
N VAL A 165 29.80 -34.82 -8.00
CA VAL A 165 29.89 -34.41 -9.41
C VAL A 165 31.36 -34.21 -9.72
N ASN A 166 31.89 -34.85 -10.78
CA ASN A 166 33.29 -34.71 -11.20
C ASN A 166 34.32 -34.91 -10.05
N ASN A 167 34.06 -35.88 -9.16
CA ASN A 167 34.83 -36.16 -7.94
C ASN A 167 34.78 -35.08 -6.83
N GLU A 168 33.99 -34.02 -6.99
CA GLU A 168 33.70 -33.05 -5.93
C GLU A 168 32.42 -33.41 -5.19
N GLN A 169 32.40 -33.26 -3.86
CA GLN A 169 31.25 -33.59 -3.02
C GLN A 169 30.32 -32.39 -2.84
N LEU A 170 29.02 -32.62 -2.99
CA LEU A 170 27.97 -31.65 -2.63
C LEU A 170 27.90 -31.50 -1.11
N LYS A 171 27.50 -30.32 -0.62
CA LYS A 171 27.25 -30.12 0.81
C LYS A 171 26.04 -30.94 1.26
N ALA A 172 26.23 -32.00 2.02
CA ALA A 172 25.15 -32.75 2.67
C ALA A 172 24.61 -31.99 3.88
N LEU A 173 23.38 -31.49 3.80
CA LEU A 173 22.73 -30.75 4.87
C LEU A 173 22.37 -31.64 6.05
N GLN A 174 22.68 -31.17 7.26
CA GLN A 174 22.33 -31.82 8.52
C GLN A 174 21.10 -31.17 9.20
N ASP A 175 20.67 -31.74 10.31
CA ASP A 175 19.60 -31.19 11.15
C ASP A 175 19.92 -29.73 11.56
N GLY A 176 18.99 -28.82 11.31
CA GLY A 176 19.13 -27.39 11.57
C GLY A 176 19.87 -26.60 10.48
N GLU A 177 20.54 -27.27 9.54
CA GLU A 177 21.11 -26.62 8.37
C GLU A 177 20.06 -26.39 7.26
N TYR A 178 20.28 -25.37 6.44
CA TYR A 178 19.40 -25.03 5.33
C TYR A 178 20.16 -24.68 4.06
N TYR A 179 19.46 -24.82 2.95
CA TYR A 179 19.77 -24.20 1.66
C TYR A 179 18.78 -23.04 1.41
N SER A 180 19.24 -21.94 0.81
CA SER A 180 18.35 -20.82 0.44
C SER A 180 17.85 -21.03 -0.98
N TYR A 181 16.62 -21.51 -1.14
CA TYR A 181 16.00 -21.73 -2.45
C TYR A 181 14.95 -20.64 -2.70
N LEU A 182 15.17 -19.82 -3.73
CA LEU A 182 14.32 -18.67 -4.07
C LEU A 182 14.09 -17.71 -2.89
N GLY A 183 15.09 -17.55 -2.03
CA GLY A 183 14.99 -16.72 -0.82
C GLY A 183 14.18 -17.34 0.33
N LYS A 184 13.81 -18.63 0.24
CA LYS A 184 13.24 -19.40 1.35
C LYS A 184 14.26 -20.39 1.89
N PRO A 185 14.52 -20.41 3.21
CA PRO A 185 15.34 -21.45 3.81
C PRO A 185 14.59 -22.79 3.75
N VAL A 186 15.21 -23.79 3.13
CA VAL A 186 14.71 -25.17 3.00
C VAL A 186 15.71 -26.14 3.62
N GLY A 187 15.21 -27.10 4.39
CA GLY A 187 16.04 -28.00 5.20
C GLY A 187 15.20 -28.75 6.21
N PHE A 188 15.86 -29.39 7.18
CA PHE A 188 15.20 -30.22 8.20
C PHE A 188 15.42 -29.64 9.60
N PHE A 189 14.38 -29.67 10.44
CA PHE A 189 14.35 -29.02 11.76
C PHE A 189 14.91 -27.59 11.81
N LEU A 190 14.52 -26.77 10.83
CA LEU A 190 14.92 -25.38 10.80
C LEU A 190 14.35 -24.61 12.00
N GLN A 191 15.23 -24.01 12.79
CA GLN A 191 14.82 -22.91 13.65
C GLN A 191 14.44 -21.73 12.76
N ARG A 192 13.32 -21.08 13.08
CA ARG A 192 12.86 -19.91 12.31
C ARG A 192 13.94 -18.84 12.37
N THR A 193 14.42 -18.44 11.20
CA THR A 193 15.51 -17.47 11.08
C THR A 193 14.93 -16.06 11.18
N TYR A 194 15.34 -15.29 12.20
CA TYR A 194 14.84 -13.92 12.45
C TYR A 194 15.46 -12.84 11.56
N GLY A 195 16.36 -13.21 10.63
CA GLY A 195 17.08 -12.24 9.79
C GLY A 195 16.18 -11.25 9.07
N SER A 196 15.08 -11.74 8.51
CA SER A 196 14.09 -10.94 7.76
C SER A 196 13.28 -9.97 8.64
N VAL A 197 13.08 -10.27 9.93
CA VAL A 197 12.43 -9.33 10.87
C VAL A 197 13.36 -8.17 11.19
N ASN A 198 14.63 -8.47 11.47
CA ASN A 198 15.61 -7.43 11.79
C ASN A 198 15.86 -6.52 10.58
N GLU A 199 15.96 -7.08 9.37
CA GLU A 199 16.04 -6.32 8.13
C GLU A 199 14.82 -5.41 7.94
N ALA A 200 13.61 -5.90 8.20
CA ALA A 200 12.39 -5.09 8.18
C ALA A 200 12.48 -3.94 9.20
N LEU A 201 12.87 -4.21 10.44
CA LEU A 201 13.03 -3.16 11.46
C LEU A 201 14.08 -2.11 11.07
N GLN A 202 15.20 -2.53 10.48
CA GLN A 202 16.22 -1.61 9.96
C GLN A 202 15.67 -0.74 8.82
N LEU A 203 14.93 -1.33 7.89
CA LEU A 203 14.30 -0.58 6.79
C LEU A 203 13.28 0.44 7.32
N LEU A 204 12.47 0.05 8.30
CA LEU A 204 11.54 0.94 8.98
C LEU A 204 12.28 2.14 9.60
N VAL A 205 13.37 1.88 10.33
CA VAL A 205 14.19 2.94 10.93
C VAL A 205 14.77 3.88 9.87
N ARG A 206 15.27 3.34 8.74
CA ARG A 206 15.79 4.17 7.62
C ARG A 206 14.71 5.07 7.03
N ILE A 207 13.49 4.56 6.84
CA ILE A 207 12.36 5.38 6.35
C ILE A 207 12.02 6.46 7.37
N SER A 208 11.93 6.11 8.65
CA SER A 208 11.62 7.03 9.74
C SER A 208 12.66 8.13 9.91
N SER A 209 13.96 7.82 9.76
CA SER A 209 15.06 8.79 9.91
C SER A 209 15.35 9.61 8.65
N SER A 210 14.76 9.26 7.51
CA SER A 210 14.96 9.99 6.24
C SER A 210 14.48 11.45 6.27
N HIS A 211 14.95 12.26 5.31
CA HIS A 211 14.51 13.64 5.10
C HIS A 211 13.15 13.78 4.39
N LEU A 212 12.45 12.67 4.14
CA LEU A 212 11.13 12.70 3.51
C LEU A 212 10.12 13.50 4.35
N ALA A 213 9.19 14.19 3.67
CA ALA A 213 8.06 14.82 4.33
C ALA A 213 7.19 13.76 5.03
N PRO A 214 6.45 14.11 6.10
CA PRO A 214 5.69 13.14 6.87
C PRO A 214 4.71 12.29 6.05
N TRP A 215 3.98 12.89 5.12
CA TRP A 215 3.07 12.15 4.23
C TRP A 215 3.83 11.25 3.24
N GLN A 216 5.03 11.62 2.80
CA GLN A 216 5.89 10.78 1.96
C GLN A 216 6.42 9.58 2.74
N LYS A 217 6.71 9.72 4.04
CA LYS A 217 7.06 8.57 4.90
C LYS A 217 5.89 7.60 5.05
N ILE A 218 4.68 8.11 5.27
CA ILE A 218 3.46 7.28 5.32
C ILE A 218 3.27 6.55 3.97
N ASP A 219 3.48 7.22 2.85
CA ASP A 219 3.38 6.61 1.53
C ASP A 219 4.48 5.56 1.29
N ALA A 220 5.73 5.84 1.67
CA ALA A 220 6.83 4.91 1.56
C ALA A 220 6.59 3.62 2.35
N LEU A 221 6.00 3.73 3.54
CA LEU A 221 5.62 2.56 4.33
C LEU A 221 4.61 1.68 3.58
N LYS A 222 3.65 2.30 2.90
CA LYS A 222 2.54 1.59 2.24
C LYS A 222 2.90 1.05 0.87
N SER A 223 3.73 1.78 0.14
CA SER A 223 4.09 1.50 -1.25
C SER A 223 5.34 0.63 -1.38
N PHE A 224 6.23 0.64 -0.38
CA PHE A 224 7.48 -0.13 -0.41
C PHE A 224 7.66 -1.06 0.78
N PHE A 225 7.53 -0.55 2.01
CA PHE A 225 7.83 -1.34 3.22
C PHE A 225 6.92 -2.56 3.41
N PHE A 226 5.60 -2.38 3.52
CA PHE A 226 4.70 -3.54 3.69
C PHE A 226 4.72 -4.50 2.49
N PRO A 227 4.72 -4.00 1.22
CA PRO A 227 4.86 -4.88 0.06
C PRO A 227 6.13 -5.73 0.06
N SER A 228 7.27 -5.22 0.54
CA SER A 228 8.53 -5.99 0.59
C SER A 228 8.46 -7.18 1.55
N LEU A 229 7.55 -7.16 2.54
CA LEU A 229 7.35 -8.26 3.49
C LEU A 229 6.50 -9.41 2.91
N SER A 230 5.78 -9.16 1.81
CA SER A 230 4.77 -10.08 1.28
C SER A 230 5.32 -11.46 0.92
N PHE A 231 6.56 -11.54 0.43
CA PHE A 231 7.18 -12.82 0.07
C PHE A 231 7.38 -13.71 1.30
N ALA A 232 7.95 -13.18 2.37
CA ALA A 232 8.18 -13.91 3.62
C ALA A 232 6.85 -14.34 4.28
N MET A 233 5.81 -13.50 4.16
CA MET A 233 4.46 -13.80 4.62
C MET A 233 3.81 -14.95 3.84
N ARG A 234 3.85 -14.89 2.50
CA ARG A 234 3.29 -15.94 1.62
C ARG A 234 3.94 -17.30 1.82
N THR A 235 5.23 -17.30 2.11
CA THR A 235 6.03 -18.52 2.29
C THR A 235 6.07 -19.01 3.75
N ALA A 236 5.36 -18.31 4.64
CA ALA A 236 5.25 -18.61 6.08
C ALA A 236 6.60 -18.73 6.81
N GLN A 237 7.59 -17.91 6.43
CA GLN A 237 8.94 -17.99 6.98
C GLN A 237 9.02 -17.57 8.46
N ILE A 238 8.07 -16.73 8.90
CA ILE A 238 8.09 -16.04 10.20
C ILE A 238 6.74 -16.23 10.88
N ASP A 239 6.70 -16.42 12.22
CA ASP A 239 5.45 -16.41 12.98
C ASP A 239 4.74 -15.06 12.98
N LYS A 240 3.43 -15.16 13.21
CA LYS A 240 2.57 -14.03 13.55
C LYS A 240 3.07 -13.19 14.74
N THR A 241 3.68 -13.78 15.77
CA THR A 241 4.20 -13.03 16.93
C THR A 241 5.33 -12.08 16.54
N SER A 242 6.28 -12.54 15.73
CA SER A 242 7.34 -11.70 15.17
C SER A 242 6.80 -10.62 14.23
N TRP A 243 5.76 -10.92 13.42
CA TRP A 243 5.07 -9.89 12.63
C TRP A 243 4.39 -8.83 13.51
N ALA A 244 3.89 -9.20 14.68
CA ALA A 244 3.31 -8.26 15.64
C ALA A 244 4.37 -7.33 16.24
N GLU A 245 5.63 -7.76 16.35
CA GLU A 245 6.74 -6.88 16.76
C GLU A 245 7.01 -5.79 15.72
N VAL A 246 6.99 -6.16 14.43
CA VAL A 246 7.09 -5.19 13.32
C VAL A 246 5.95 -4.17 13.39
N ASP A 247 4.72 -4.62 13.62
CA ASP A 247 3.56 -3.73 13.77
C ASP A 247 3.69 -2.80 14.99
N ASN A 248 4.22 -3.31 16.11
CA ASN A 248 4.44 -2.51 17.31
C ASN A 248 5.50 -1.42 17.07
N ALA A 249 6.59 -1.75 16.39
CA ALA A 249 7.62 -0.78 16.00
C ALA A 249 7.06 0.26 15.03
N ALA A 250 6.39 -0.18 13.95
CA ALA A 250 5.80 0.71 12.95
C ALA A 250 4.76 1.66 13.58
N ARG A 251 3.93 1.15 14.49
CA ARG A 251 2.96 1.96 15.25
C ARG A 251 3.63 3.04 16.08
N LYS A 252 4.71 2.72 16.79
CA LYS A 252 5.45 3.68 17.63
C LYS A 252 6.01 4.80 16.76
N GLU A 253 6.68 4.45 15.67
CA GLU A 253 7.24 5.40 14.71
C GLU A 253 6.16 6.29 14.09
N LEU A 254 5.02 5.71 13.70
CA LEU A 254 3.94 6.47 13.08
C LEU A 254 3.26 7.42 14.07
N LYS A 255 3.07 6.99 15.33
CA LYS A 255 2.58 7.90 16.38
C LYS A 255 3.55 9.05 16.58
N ASN A 256 4.86 8.81 16.64
CA ASN A 256 5.85 9.89 16.74
C ASN A 256 5.76 10.85 15.53
N LEU A 257 5.68 10.31 14.31
CA LEU A 257 5.58 11.08 13.08
C LEU A 257 4.35 12.00 13.07
N LEU A 258 3.19 11.45 13.44
CA LEU A 258 1.91 12.17 13.53
C LEU A 258 1.83 13.09 14.76
N SER A 259 2.89 13.12 15.57
CA SER A 259 2.89 13.77 16.88
C SER A 259 1.72 13.27 17.72
N LEU A 260 1.54 11.97 17.92
CA LEU A 260 0.47 11.38 18.72
C LEU A 260 1.04 10.75 19.99
N PRO A 261 0.36 10.89 21.15
CA PRO A 261 0.80 10.22 22.36
C PRO A 261 0.47 8.71 22.31
N PRO A 262 1.06 7.89 23.19
CA PRO A 262 0.83 6.43 23.19
C PRO A 262 -0.64 6.01 23.29
N MET A 263 -1.48 6.78 24.00
CA MET A 263 -2.92 6.51 24.16
C MET A 263 -3.78 6.90 22.95
N ALA A 264 -3.20 7.43 21.88
CA ALA A 264 -3.94 7.66 20.64
C ALA A 264 -4.48 6.34 20.07
N ALA A 265 -5.72 6.35 19.59
CA ALA A 265 -6.39 5.18 19.04
C ALA A 265 -5.61 4.63 17.84
N ASN A 266 -5.24 3.34 17.89
CA ASN A 266 -4.53 2.68 16.80
C ASN A 266 -5.39 2.60 15.53
N GLN A 267 -6.71 2.57 15.70
CA GLN A 267 -7.69 2.61 14.63
C GLN A 267 -7.50 3.84 13.71
N TYR A 268 -6.96 4.95 14.20
CA TYR A 268 -6.62 6.11 13.38
C TYR A 268 -5.50 5.84 12.37
N LEU A 269 -4.54 4.99 12.74
CA LEU A 269 -3.40 4.61 11.91
C LEU A 269 -3.84 3.64 10.80
N HIS A 270 -4.65 2.66 11.16
CA HIS A 270 -5.09 1.60 10.25
C HIS A 270 -6.35 1.94 9.47
N GLY A 271 -7.20 2.84 9.97
CA GLY A 271 -8.47 3.21 9.36
C GLY A 271 -8.33 3.78 7.95
N SER A 272 -9.38 3.67 7.15
CA SER A 272 -9.37 4.03 5.73
C SER A 272 -9.07 5.51 5.51
N ARG A 273 -8.23 5.78 4.50
CA ARG A 273 -7.95 7.15 4.02
C ARG A 273 -9.20 7.88 3.55
N LYS A 274 -10.16 7.14 2.97
CA LYS A 274 -11.43 7.71 2.51
C LYS A 274 -12.24 8.33 3.64
N PHE A 275 -12.04 7.82 4.86
CA PHE A 275 -12.75 8.23 6.07
C PHE A 275 -11.85 8.96 7.09
N GLY A 276 -10.66 9.38 6.64
CA GLY A 276 -9.74 10.22 7.43
C GLY A 276 -8.73 9.51 8.32
N GLY A 277 -8.60 8.19 8.23
CA GLY A 277 -7.47 7.45 8.80
C GLY A 277 -6.22 7.49 7.90
N CYS A 278 -5.12 6.90 8.37
CA CYS A 278 -3.86 6.86 7.62
C CYS A 278 -3.80 5.68 6.61
N GLY A 279 -4.60 4.63 6.83
CA GLY A 279 -4.71 3.44 6.00
C GLY A 279 -3.43 2.61 5.98
N LEU A 280 -2.76 2.47 7.13
CA LEU A 280 -1.58 1.63 7.27
C LEU A 280 -2.00 0.14 7.36
N PRO A 281 -1.37 -0.76 6.59
CA PRO A 281 -1.52 -2.20 6.79
C PRO A 281 -1.07 -2.66 8.18
N SER A 282 -1.32 -3.94 8.49
CA SER A 282 -0.76 -4.64 9.65
C SER A 282 -0.07 -5.89 9.15
N ALA A 283 1.22 -6.02 9.42
CA ALA A 283 2.03 -7.16 9.04
C ALA A 283 1.46 -8.47 9.63
N ALA A 284 0.98 -8.44 10.86
CA ALA A 284 0.41 -9.63 11.52
C ALA A 284 -0.95 -10.06 10.95
N HIS A 285 -1.75 -9.13 10.41
CA HIS A 285 -2.97 -9.48 9.66
C HIS A 285 -2.64 -9.91 8.24
N ASP A 286 -1.75 -9.17 7.56
CA ASP A 286 -1.32 -9.47 6.20
C ASP A 286 -0.66 -10.84 6.10
N SER A 287 0.09 -11.27 7.12
CA SER A 287 0.66 -12.62 7.16
C SER A 287 -0.42 -13.71 7.06
N ASP A 288 -1.58 -13.53 7.69
CA ASP A 288 -2.69 -14.48 7.57
C ASP A 288 -3.40 -14.34 6.21
N TYR A 289 -3.66 -13.11 5.77
CA TYR A 289 -4.30 -12.84 4.48
C TYR A 289 -3.51 -13.44 3.32
N TYR A 290 -2.18 -13.37 3.35
CA TYR A 290 -1.33 -13.97 2.32
C TYR A 290 -1.38 -15.49 2.30
N LEU A 291 -1.59 -16.16 3.45
CA LEU A 291 -1.75 -17.62 3.50
C LEU A 291 -3.09 -18.05 2.89
N VAL A 292 -4.17 -17.34 3.23
CA VAL A 292 -5.51 -17.57 2.66
C VAL A 292 -5.50 -17.28 1.15
N ASP A 293 -4.94 -16.13 0.72
CA ASP A 293 -4.82 -15.74 -0.69
C ASP A 293 -4.00 -16.75 -1.50
N SER A 294 -2.91 -17.28 -0.94
CA SER A 294 -2.07 -18.25 -1.63
C SER A 294 -2.78 -19.60 -1.80
N ALA A 295 -3.43 -20.11 -0.76
CA ALA A 295 -4.25 -21.32 -0.85
C ALA A 295 -5.40 -21.17 -1.86
N PHE A 296 -6.08 -20.02 -1.85
CA PHE A 296 -7.18 -19.74 -2.77
C PHE A 296 -6.69 -19.69 -4.21
N LYS A 297 -5.53 -19.07 -4.46
CA LYS A 297 -4.92 -18.97 -5.80
C LYS A 297 -4.39 -20.29 -6.34
N LEU A 298 -3.98 -21.23 -5.48
CA LEU A 298 -3.63 -22.59 -5.89
C LEU A 298 -4.87 -23.35 -6.36
N LEU A 299 -5.94 -23.33 -5.56
CA LEU A 299 -7.21 -23.99 -5.90
C LEU A 299 -7.92 -23.37 -7.11
N THR A 300 -7.72 -22.06 -7.34
CA THR A 300 -8.30 -21.31 -8.46
C THR A 300 -7.29 -21.00 -9.55
N SER A 301 -6.24 -21.84 -9.67
CA SER A 301 -5.23 -21.69 -10.70
C SER A 301 -5.87 -21.69 -12.10
N LYS A 302 -5.28 -20.94 -13.04
CA LYS A 302 -5.69 -21.00 -14.45
C LYS A 302 -5.09 -22.22 -15.15
N ASP A 303 -3.99 -22.72 -14.60
CA ASP A 303 -3.38 -23.96 -14.96
C ASP A 303 -4.17 -25.09 -14.28
N GLU A 304 -4.80 -25.93 -15.10
CA GLU A 304 -5.66 -27.02 -14.65
C GLU A 304 -4.88 -28.06 -13.84
N GLU A 305 -3.65 -28.37 -14.25
CA GLU A 305 -2.81 -29.34 -13.54
C GLU A 305 -2.49 -28.84 -12.12
N VAL A 306 -2.14 -27.57 -11.98
CA VAL A 306 -1.91 -26.95 -10.67
C VAL A 306 -3.17 -26.99 -9.81
N ALA A 307 -4.34 -26.66 -10.37
CA ALA A 307 -5.61 -26.65 -9.64
C ALA A 307 -5.99 -28.07 -9.17
N VAL A 308 -5.89 -29.06 -10.05
CA VAL A 308 -6.18 -30.47 -9.75
C VAL A 308 -5.23 -31.01 -8.68
N GLN A 309 -3.93 -30.73 -8.80
CA GLN A 309 -2.95 -31.14 -7.79
C GLN A 309 -3.20 -30.47 -6.45
N ALA A 310 -3.53 -29.18 -6.44
CA ALA A 310 -3.84 -28.43 -5.23
C ALA A 310 -5.08 -29.00 -4.50
N LEU A 311 -6.17 -29.23 -5.24
CA LEU A 311 -7.38 -29.85 -4.70
C LEU A 311 -7.08 -31.27 -4.19
N GLY A 312 -6.33 -32.07 -4.96
CA GLY A 312 -5.92 -33.41 -4.55
C GLY A 312 -5.03 -33.44 -3.30
N GLN A 313 -4.19 -32.41 -3.09
CA GLN A 313 -3.42 -32.25 -1.85
C GLN A 313 -4.33 -31.91 -0.66
N LEU A 314 -5.23 -30.94 -0.83
CA LEU A 314 -6.20 -30.55 0.20
C LEU A 314 -7.07 -31.74 0.61
N THR A 315 -7.67 -32.44 -0.36
CA THR A 315 -8.51 -33.62 -0.12
C THR A 315 -7.76 -34.70 0.64
N ARG A 316 -6.47 -34.94 0.35
CA ARG A 316 -5.65 -35.88 1.14
C ARG A 316 -5.42 -35.39 2.57
N THR A 317 -5.19 -34.10 2.76
CA THR A 317 -5.05 -33.51 4.10
C THR A 317 -6.35 -33.63 4.91
N VAL A 318 -7.51 -33.38 4.30
CA VAL A 318 -8.81 -33.49 4.97
C VAL A 318 -9.17 -34.95 5.23
N ARG A 319 -8.97 -35.85 4.25
CA ARG A 319 -9.20 -37.30 4.38
C ARG A 319 -8.51 -37.89 5.60
N HIS A 320 -7.29 -37.45 5.89
CA HIS A 320 -6.55 -37.91 7.06
C HIS A 320 -7.21 -37.50 8.38
N ARG A 321 -7.99 -36.42 8.41
CA ARG A 321 -8.72 -36.02 9.62
C ARG A 321 -10.06 -36.71 9.74
N VAL A 322 -10.82 -36.76 8.65
CA VAL A 322 -12.19 -37.32 8.65
C VAL A 322 -12.23 -38.85 8.50
N GLN A 323 -11.10 -39.49 8.15
CA GLN A 323 -10.97 -40.94 7.93
C GLN A 323 -11.95 -41.54 6.89
N ARG A 324 -12.44 -40.71 5.97
CA ARG A 324 -13.33 -41.08 4.86
C ARG A 324 -13.06 -40.20 3.63
N SER A 325 -13.70 -40.49 2.50
CA SER A 325 -13.66 -39.58 1.33
C SER A 325 -14.29 -38.23 1.68
N PRO A 326 -13.52 -37.12 1.62
CA PRO A 326 -14.06 -35.80 1.94
C PRO A 326 -15.09 -35.33 0.92
N THR A 327 -16.16 -34.72 1.41
CA THR A 327 -17.14 -33.95 0.65
C THR A 327 -16.71 -32.48 0.55
N ASP A 328 -17.35 -31.72 -0.34
CA ASP A 328 -17.16 -30.26 -0.39
C ASP A 328 -17.52 -29.57 0.94
N GLY A 329 -18.48 -30.12 1.70
CA GLY A 329 -18.78 -29.67 3.05
C GLY A 329 -17.61 -29.85 4.00
N ASP A 330 -16.90 -30.98 3.92
CA ASP A 330 -15.71 -31.24 4.75
C ASP A 330 -14.56 -30.30 4.39
N LEU A 331 -14.33 -30.04 3.10
CA LEU A 331 -13.32 -29.09 2.63
C LEU A 331 -13.63 -27.67 3.13
N SER A 332 -14.90 -27.27 3.04
CA SER A 332 -15.42 -25.98 3.51
C SER A 332 -15.21 -25.81 5.01
N SER A 333 -15.68 -26.77 5.81
CA SER A 333 -15.54 -26.75 7.28
C SER A 333 -14.08 -26.77 7.72
N TYR A 334 -13.24 -27.58 7.08
CA TYR A 334 -11.82 -27.63 7.38
C TYR A 334 -11.13 -26.30 7.11
N LEU A 335 -11.23 -25.73 5.90
CA LEU A 335 -10.53 -24.48 5.56
C LEU A 335 -11.11 -23.25 6.25
N SER A 336 -12.39 -23.27 6.64
CA SER A 336 -13.00 -22.24 7.50
C SER A 336 -12.49 -22.30 8.94
N GLY A 337 -11.77 -23.36 9.32
CA GLY A 337 -11.18 -23.47 10.64
C GLY A 337 -12.11 -24.00 11.72
N SER A 338 -13.12 -24.80 11.35
CA SER A 338 -13.99 -25.49 12.31
C SER A 338 -13.16 -26.26 13.35
N MET A 339 -13.64 -26.27 14.58
CA MET A 339 -13.09 -27.00 15.72
C MET A 339 -14.10 -28.02 16.27
N GLU A 340 -15.12 -28.34 15.49
CA GLU A 340 -16.18 -29.28 15.86
C GLU A 340 -15.80 -30.70 15.39
N ASP A 341 -16.35 -31.71 16.07
CA ASP A 341 -16.27 -33.13 15.74
C ASP A 341 -14.85 -33.61 15.35
N GLU A 342 -14.71 -34.18 14.15
CA GLU A 342 -13.50 -34.74 13.55
C GLU A 342 -12.39 -33.68 13.34
N PHE A 343 -12.70 -32.39 13.49
CA PHE A 343 -11.76 -31.29 13.34
C PHE A 343 -11.28 -30.68 14.67
N ALA A 344 -11.82 -31.12 15.81
CA ALA A 344 -11.49 -30.61 17.15
C ALA A 344 -10.03 -30.88 17.57
N GLU A 345 -9.38 -31.93 17.05
CA GLU A 345 -7.99 -32.24 17.38
C GLU A 345 -7.02 -31.10 16.97
N THR A 346 -6.36 -30.53 17.98
CA THR A 346 -5.42 -29.42 17.86
C THR A 346 -3.99 -29.86 17.51
N SER A 347 -3.66 -31.14 17.70
CA SER A 347 -2.31 -31.64 17.39
C SER A 347 -2.15 -31.80 15.88
N ASN A 348 -1.39 -30.90 15.26
CA ASN A 348 -0.87 -31.09 13.91
C ASN A 348 0.54 -31.64 14.04
N GLN A 349 0.77 -32.89 13.63
CA GLN A 349 2.12 -33.44 13.58
C GLN A 349 2.99 -32.73 12.51
N LEU A 350 2.39 -32.12 11.47
CA LEU A 350 3.09 -31.48 10.36
C LEU A 350 2.36 -30.21 9.88
N SER A 351 3.11 -29.11 9.66
CA SER A 351 2.60 -27.83 9.14
C SER A 351 2.78 -27.76 7.62
N ASN A 352 1.70 -27.44 6.90
CA ASN A 352 1.63 -27.32 5.46
C ASN A 352 0.71 -26.17 5.00
N THR A 353 0.70 -25.88 3.69
CA THR A 353 -0.10 -24.78 3.11
C THR A 353 -1.57 -24.79 3.56
N TRP A 354 -2.21 -25.95 3.60
CA TRP A 354 -3.63 -26.10 3.95
C TRP A 354 -3.89 -25.93 5.45
N THR A 355 -3.02 -26.49 6.29
CA THR A 355 -3.10 -26.30 7.75
C THR A 355 -2.84 -24.84 8.14
N LEU A 356 -1.92 -24.17 7.45
CA LEU A 356 -1.62 -22.75 7.66
C LEU A 356 -2.77 -21.86 7.20
N ALA A 357 -3.33 -22.14 6.02
CA ALA A 357 -4.52 -21.45 5.52
C ALA A 357 -5.70 -21.65 6.45
N ARG A 358 -5.98 -22.87 6.92
CA ARG A 358 -7.02 -23.15 7.93
C ARG A 358 -6.86 -22.30 9.19
N GLN A 359 -5.66 -22.26 9.76
CA GLN A 359 -5.39 -21.46 10.96
C GLN A 359 -5.55 -19.96 10.70
N ALA A 360 -5.09 -19.48 9.54
CA ALA A 360 -5.24 -18.10 9.12
C ALA A 360 -6.72 -17.72 8.91
N SER A 361 -7.49 -18.55 8.21
CA SER A 361 -8.93 -18.39 8.01
C SER A 361 -9.67 -18.25 9.34
N ARG A 362 -9.38 -19.15 10.30
CA ARG A 362 -9.99 -19.08 11.64
C ARG A 362 -9.70 -17.76 12.34
N ARG A 363 -8.44 -17.31 12.33
CA ARG A 363 -8.02 -16.06 12.99
C ARG A 363 -8.61 -14.81 12.34
N GLN A 364 -8.86 -14.87 11.03
CA GLN A 364 -9.36 -13.75 10.24
C GLN A 364 -10.87 -13.84 9.97
N GLU A 365 -11.56 -14.84 10.54
CA GLU A 365 -12.98 -15.10 10.34
C GLU A 365 -13.36 -15.19 8.86
N VAL A 366 -12.52 -15.87 8.07
CA VAL A 366 -12.77 -16.15 6.65
C VAL A 366 -13.40 -17.51 6.51
N THR A 367 -14.58 -17.55 5.90
CA THR A 367 -15.30 -18.79 5.61
C THR A 367 -15.04 -19.20 4.17
N TRP A 368 -14.89 -20.51 3.98
CA TRP A 368 -14.73 -21.16 2.69
C TRP A 368 -16.00 -21.95 2.36
N SER A 369 -16.40 -21.93 1.10
CA SER A 369 -17.47 -22.78 0.58
C SER A 369 -17.03 -23.41 -0.72
N PHE A 370 -17.24 -24.71 -0.86
CA PHE A 370 -16.91 -25.47 -2.06
C PHE A 370 -18.19 -25.91 -2.78
N CYS A 371 -18.13 -25.88 -4.10
CA CYS A 371 -19.13 -26.48 -4.97
C CYS A 371 -18.41 -27.08 -6.19
N ASP A 372 -18.57 -28.38 -6.39
CA ASP A 372 -17.86 -29.15 -7.41
C ASP A 372 -16.34 -28.93 -7.35
N GLY A 373 -15.79 -28.89 -6.13
CA GLY A 373 -14.37 -28.66 -5.89
C GLY A 373 -13.88 -27.21 -6.08
N LEU A 374 -14.74 -26.29 -6.48
CA LEU A 374 -14.39 -24.87 -6.66
C LEU A 374 -14.65 -24.07 -5.37
N PRO A 375 -13.64 -23.35 -4.84
CA PRO A 375 -13.80 -22.56 -3.63
C PRO A 375 -14.39 -21.17 -3.89
N THR A 376 -15.14 -20.69 -2.91
CA THR A 376 -15.54 -19.30 -2.71
C THR A 376 -15.13 -18.87 -1.31
N LEU A 377 -14.63 -17.65 -1.15
CA LEU A 377 -14.36 -17.04 0.16
C LEU A 377 -15.49 -16.09 0.54
N SER A 378 -15.87 -16.09 1.81
CA SER A 378 -16.75 -15.08 2.40
C SER A 378 -16.16 -14.51 3.70
N PHE A 379 -16.35 -13.21 3.90
CA PHE A 379 -15.92 -12.50 5.12
C PHE A 379 -16.76 -11.21 5.27
N GLY A 380 -17.50 -11.09 6.37
CA GLY A 380 -18.55 -10.08 6.46
C GLY A 380 -19.56 -10.24 5.32
N ASP A 381 -19.87 -9.15 4.61
CA ASP A 381 -20.83 -9.13 3.48
C ASP A 381 -20.17 -9.35 2.11
N GLU A 382 -18.85 -9.60 2.07
CA GLU A 382 -18.09 -9.77 0.82
C GLU A 382 -17.96 -11.24 0.42
N PHE A 383 -18.08 -11.50 -0.89
CA PHE A 383 -17.93 -12.83 -1.49
C PHE A 383 -16.95 -12.80 -2.67
N LEU A 384 -15.95 -13.69 -2.63
CA LEU A 384 -14.92 -13.81 -3.65
C LEU A 384 -14.93 -15.19 -4.31
N THR A 385 -15.31 -15.22 -5.57
CA THR A 385 -15.23 -16.41 -6.44
C THR A 385 -13.90 -16.45 -7.19
N ALA A 386 -13.63 -17.56 -7.88
CA ALA A 386 -12.43 -17.74 -8.70
C ALA A 386 -12.20 -16.59 -9.71
N GLY A 387 -13.28 -16.04 -10.30
CA GLY A 387 -13.21 -14.89 -11.22
C GLY A 387 -12.66 -13.61 -10.57
N LYS A 388 -12.75 -13.48 -9.24
CA LYS A 388 -12.24 -12.33 -8.46
C LYS A 388 -10.89 -12.61 -7.78
N ARG A 389 -10.15 -13.66 -8.16
CA ARG A 389 -8.88 -14.05 -7.51
C ARG A 389 -7.79 -12.96 -7.45
N ARG A 390 -7.83 -11.97 -8.34
CA ARG A 390 -6.86 -10.85 -8.34
C ARG A 390 -7.18 -9.78 -7.29
N THR A 391 -8.39 -9.75 -6.73
CA THR A 391 -8.85 -8.71 -5.81
C THR A 391 -8.87 -9.14 -4.35
N VAL A 392 -8.49 -10.38 -4.03
CA VAL A 392 -8.55 -10.96 -2.66
C VAL A 392 -7.84 -10.06 -1.64
N MET A 393 -6.56 -9.75 -1.84
CA MET A 393 -5.82 -8.88 -0.92
C MET A 393 -6.44 -7.49 -0.79
N ARG A 394 -6.93 -6.91 -1.89
CA ARG A 394 -7.60 -5.60 -1.87
C ARG A 394 -8.87 -5.64 -1.03
N ALA A 395 -9.64 -6.72 -1.10
CA ALA A 395 -10.86 -6.89 -0.35
C ALA A 395 -10.57 -7.10 1.15
N PHE A 396 -9.59 -7.92 1.51
CA PHE A 396 -9.13 -8.07 2.90
C PHE A 396 -8.64 -6.75 3.50
N HIS A 397 -7.77 -6.02 2.79
CA HIS A 397 -7.31 -4.70 3.22
C HIS A 397 -8.48 -3.71 3.34
N GLY A 398 -9.43 -3.75 2.42
CA GLY A 398 -10.63 -2.91 2.44
C GLY A 398 -11.47 -3.15 3.68
N LYS A 399 -11.79 -4.42 3.98
CA LYS A 399 -12.54 -4.81 5.19
C LYS A 399 -11.80 -4.40 6.46
N PHE A 400 -10.52 -4.78 6.59
CA PHE A 400 -9.71 -4.41 7.77
C PHE A 400 -9.73 -2.90 8.02
N GLN A 401 -9.49 -2.09 6.98
CA GLN A 401 -9.52 -0.63 7.10
C GLN A 401 -10.91 -0.10 7.47
N LEU A 402 -11.99 -0.72 6.98
CA LEU A 402 -13.36 -0.33 7.29
C LEU A 402 -13.74 -0.67 8.73
N ASP A 403 -13.34 -1.85 9.22
CA ASP A 403 -13.58 -2.29 10.60
C ASP A 403 -12.86 -1.33 11.57
N GLN A 404 -11.57 -1.05 11.31
CA GLN A 404 -10.80 -0.07 12.08
C GLN A 404 -11.43 1.33 12.04
N THR A 405 -11.94 1.76 10.88
CA THR A 405 -12.65 3.04 10.77
C THR A 405 -13.89 3.04 11.65
N THR A 406 -14.71 1.99 11.56
CA THR A 406 -15.98 1.88 12.29
C THR A 406 -15.76 1.94 13.79
N ASP A 407 -14.74 1.24 14.30
CA ASP A 407 -14.36 1.26 15.71
C ASP A 407 -13.88 2.64 16.16
N LEU A 408 -13.07 3.34 15.34
CA LEU A 408 -12.67 4.71 15.62
C LEU A 408 -13.88 5.64 15.72
N LEU A 409 -14.82 5.53 14.78
CA LEU A 409 -16.02 6.37 14.78
C LEU A 409 -16.85 6.10 16.03
N LYS A 410 -16.99 4.86 16.49
CA LYS A 410 -17.72 4.54 17.72
C LYS A 410 -17.05 5.08 19.00
N ALA A 411 -15.74 5.34 18.97
CA ALA A 411 -15.01 5.80 20.16
C ALA A 411 -15.60 7.11 20.75
N PRO A 412 -15.91 7.15 22.06
CA PRO A 412 -16.69 8.22 22.66
C PRO A 412 -15.97 9.57 22.65
N SER A 413 -14.63 9.59 22.80
CA SER A 413 -13.82 10.82 22.79
C SER A 413 -13.12 11.04 21.44
N GLN A 414 -12.24 10.13 21.05
CA GLN A 414 -11.38 10.31 19.86
C GLN A 414 -12.14 10.14 18.53
N GLY A 415 -13.36 9.59 18.54
CA GLY A 415 -14.20 9.40 17.36
C GLY A 415 -15.12 10.57 17.01
N LYS A 416 -15.31 11.54 17.93
CA LYS A 416 -16.31 12.62 17.78
C LYS A 416 -16.13 13.44 16.50
N VAL A 417 -14.90 13.92 16.28
CA VAL A 417 -14.55 14.73 15.11
C VAL A 417 -14.46 13.85 13.87
N MET A 418 -13.97 12.62 14.03
CA MET A 418 -13.76 11.69 12.93
C MET A 418 -15.07 11.31 12.23
N ASP A 419 -16.19 11.31 12.95
CA ASP A 419 -17.52 11.08 12.38
C ASP A 419 -17.91 12.13 11.33
N CYS A 420 -17.55 13.41 11.54
CA CYS A 420 -17.70 14.45 10.53
C CYS A 420 -16.64 14.36 9.43
N VAL A 421 -15.39 14.09 9.79
CA VAL A 421 -14.28 13.96 8.83
C VAL A 421 -14.58 12.87 7.80
N ALA A 422 -15.18 11.75 8.24
CA ALA A 422 -15.52 10.61 7.41
C ALA A 422 -16.60 10.90 6.35
N MET A 423 -17.32 12.02 6.43
CA MET A 423 -18.35 12.37 5.46
C MET A 423 -17.76 12.75 4.09
N SER A 424 -16.52 13.24 4.04
CA SER A 424 -15.89 13.68 2.80
C SER A 424 -14.38 13.39 2.78
N PRO A 425 -13.86 12.77 1.71
CA PRO A 425 -12.41 12.59 1.52
C PRO A 425 -11.64 13.92 1.47
N ALA A 426 -12.29 15.04 1.10
CA ALA A 426 -11.65 16.35 1.06
C ALA A 426 -11.14 16.79 2.45
N SER A 427 -11.80 16.33 3.52
CA SER A 427 -11.44 16.60 4.91
C SER A 427 -10.03 16.11 5.28
N SER A 428 -9.45 15.18 4.52
CA SER A 428 -8.19 14.51 4.86
C SER A 428 -7.18 14.47 3.72
N HIS A 429 -7.34 15.34 2.72
CA HIS A 429 -6.49 15.38 1.52
C HIS A 429 -4.98 15.53 1.81
N PHE A 430 -4.62 16.20 2.91
CA PHE A 430 -3.25 16.47 3.31
C PHE A 430 -2.54 15.24 3.93
N ILE A 431 -3.29 14.22 4.34
CA ILE A 431 -2.68 13.01 4.92
C ILE A 431 -1.84 12.28 3.87
N THR A 432 -2.28 12.29 2.61
CA THR A 432 -1.62 11.59 1.51
C THR A 432 -0.65 12.46 0.73
N GLU A 433 -1.04 13.69 0.41
CA GLU A 433 -0.30 14.51 -0.54
C GLU A 433 0.40 15.72 0.12
N GLY A 434 0.07 16.04 1.38
CA GLY A 434 0.55 17.25 2.07
C GLY A 434 0.11 18.58 1.46
N LYS A 435 -0.54 18.57 0.29
CA LYS A 435 -0.93 19.78 -0.45
C LYS A 435 -1.80 20.71 0.40
N TYR A 436 -1.62 22.01 0.15
CA TYR A 436 -2.37 23.12 0.77
C TYR A 436 -2.26 23.22 2.30
N THR A 437 -1.42 22.40 2.94
CA THR A 437 -1.36 22.29 4.39
C THR A 437 0.09 22.43 4.85
N ARG A 438 0.34 23.40 5.74
CA ARG A 438 1.69 23.64 6.25
C ARG A 438 2.10 22.50 7.19
N PHE A 439 3.40 22.25 7.34
CA PHE A 439 3.91 21.22 8.26
C PHE A 439 3.42 21.40 9.70
N ALA A 440 3.29 22.65 10.17
CA ALA A 440 2.83 22.93 11.52
C ALA A 440 1.32 22.61 11.69
N ASP A 441 0.52 22.90 10.67
CA ASP A 441 -0.92 22.58 10.62
C ASP A 441 -1.13 21.06 10.55
N TRP A 442 -0.33 20.37 9.74
CA TRP A 442 -0.31 18.92 9.61
C TRP A 442 0.01 18.24 10.96
N ARG A 443 1.04 18.68 11.68
CA ARG A 443 1.37 18.12 13.01
C ARG A 443 0.29 18.37 14.07
N PHE A 444 -0.41 19.50 13.98
CA PHE A 444 -1.47 19.87 14.91
C PHE A 444 -2.74 19.03 14.72
N ILE A 445 -3.15 18.85 13.46
CA ILE A 445 -4.51 18.40 13.17
C ILE A 445 -4.80 16.97 13.64
N HIS A 446 -3.79 16.09 13.63
CA HIS A 446 -3.93 14.72 14.11
C HIS A 446 -4.30 14.66 15.61
N LYS A 447 -3.56 15.39 16.47
CA LYS A 447 -3.90 15.49 17.91
C LYS A 447 -5.26 16.13 18.13
N ALA A 448 -5.56 17.19 17.38
CA ALA A 448 -6.80 17.95 17.53
C ALA A 448 -8.04 17.10 17.21
N ARG A 449 -8.02 16.33 16.11
CA ARG A 449 -9.13 15.46 15.72
C ARG A 449 -9.38 14.32 16.71
N LEU A 450 -8.33 13.82 17.35
CA LEU A 450 -8.44 12.78 18.36
C LEU A 450 -8.71 13.33 19.77
N ASN A 451 -8.88 14.65 19.94
CA ASN A 451 -9.06 15.30 21.24
C ASN A 451 -7.89 15.03 22.22
N LEU A 452 -6.66 15.07 21.71
CA LEU A 452 -5.41 14.79 22.44
C LEU A 452 -4.50 16.03 22.58
N THR A 453 -5.09 17.22 22.52
CA THR A 453 -4.39 18.49 22.71
C THR A 453 -4.06 18.75 24.18
N ALA A 454 -3.00 19.49 24.48
CA ALA A 454 -2.56 19.78 25.86
C ALA A 454 -3.36 20.92 26.55
N LEU A 455 -4.68 20.77 26.68
CA LEU A 455 -5.56 21.72 27.36
C LEU A 455 -5.90 21.23 28.78
N ASN A 456 -6.31 22.12 29.68
CA ASN A 456 -6.62 21.76 31.07
C ASN A 456 -7.85 20.85 31.15
N GLY A 457 -8.85 21.05 30.29
CA GLY A 457 -10.04 20.18 30.23
C GLY A 457 -9.72 18.73 29.86
N SER A 458 -8.65 18.49 29.09
CA SER A 458 -8.21 17.14 28.70
C SER A 458 -7.33 16.44 29.73
N LYS A 459 -6.90 17.13 30.79
CA LYS A 459 -6.06 16.54 31.85
C LYS A 459 -6.96 15.91 32.91
N HIS A 460 -7.08 14.59 32.90
CA HIS A 460 -7.97 13.86 33.82
C HIS A 460 -7.52 13.92 35.29
N TRP A 461 -6.23 14.12 35.54
CA TRP A 461 -5.66 14.25 36.88
C TRP A 461 -5.82 15.66 37.49
N LEU A 462 -6.26 16.66 36.71
CA LEU A 462 -6.52 17.99 37.26
C LEU A 462 -7.87 18.01 37.99
N PRO A 463 -7.94 18.59 39.20
CA PRO A 463 -9.19 18.94 39.87
C PRO A 463 -10.10 19.82 39.00
N ALA A 464 -11.42 19.70 39.14
CA ALA A 464 -12.40 20.37 38.28
C ALA A 464 -12.28 21.91 38.29
N ASP A 465 -11.96 22.49 39.45
CA ASP A 465 -11.69 23.92 39.64
C ASP A 465 -10.47 24.41 38.84
N GLN A 466 -9.49 23.53 38.60
CA GLN A 466 -8.27 23.82 37.83
C GLN A 466 -8.43 23.54 36.32
N LYS A 467 -9.57 23.01 35.88
CA LYS A 467 -9.85 22.81 34.45
C LYS A 467 -10.39 24.05 33.74
N ARG A 468 -10.58 25.15 34.47
CA ARG A 468 -11.04 26.42 33.87
C ARG A 468 -10.07 26.92 32.81
N CYS A 469 -10.63 27.57 31.79
CA CYS A 469 -9.90 28.21 30.71
C CYS A 469 -8.93 29.24 31.25
N ARG A 470 -7.63 29.08 30.96
CA ARG A 470 -6.55 29.96 31.41
C ARG A 470 -6.62 31.39 30.86
N LYS A 471 -7.59 31.66 29.98
CA LYS A 471 -7.76 32.94 29.30
C LYS A 471 -9.05 33.64 29.68
N CYS A 472 -10.19 32.94 29.62
CA CYS A 472 -11.46 33.56 30.00
C CYS A 472 -11.88 33.29 31.46
N GLY A 473 -11.32 32.27 32.13
CA GLY A 473 -11.66 31.88 33.51
C GLY A 473 -13.07 31.34 33.75
N LYS A 474 -13.95 31.36 32.73
CA LYS A 474 -15.39 31.07 32.88
C LYS A 474 -15.76 29.61 32.67
N TRP A 475 -15.27 29.01 31.59
CA TRP A 475 -15.65 27.66 31.14
C TRP A 475 -14.49 26.69 31.25
N GLU A 476 -14.77 25.39 31.22
CA GLU A 476 -13.75 24.36 31.11
C GLU A 476 -12.92 24.55 29.83
N GLU A 477 -11.60 24.41 29.95
CA GLU A 477 -10.64 24.56 28.87
C GLU A 477 -10.63 23.35 27.94
N THR A 478 -11.75 23.11 27.28
CA THR A 478 -11.89 22.08 26.26
C THR A 478 -11.47 22.63 24.90
N LEU A 479 -11.10 21.75 23.97
CA LEU A 479 -10.80 22.16 22.60
C LEU A 479 -11.97 22.94 21.96
N PRO A 480 -13.24 22.46 21.97
CA PRO A 480 -14.37 23.23 21.47
C PRO A 480 -14.48 24.62 22.11
N HIS A 481 -14.25 24.74 23.42
CA HIS A 481 -14.24 26.04 24.07
C HIS A 481 -13.17 26.95 23.47
N VAL A 482 -11.92 26.51 23.43
CA VAL A 482 -10.78 27.32 22.98
C VAL A 482 -10.94 27.79 21.54
N ILE A 483 -11.27 26.88 20.61
CA ILE A 483 -11.25 27.22 19.18
C ILE A 483 -12.59 27.75 18.63
N ASN A 484 -13.69 27.69 19.39
CA ASN A 484 -15.02 28.09 18.91
C ASN A 484 -15.85 28.97 19.87
N HIS A 485 -15.59 28.98 21.19
CA HIS A 485 -16.50 29.60 22.15
C HIS A 485 -15.86 30.52 23.21
N CYS A 486 -14.54 30.53 23.36
CA CYS A 486 -13.79 31.42 24.25
C CYS A 486 -13.77 32.90 23.77
N PRO A 487 -14.49 33.84 24.42
CA PRO A 487 -14.67 35.20 23.90
C PRO A 487 -13.37 35.98 23.65
N ALA A 488 -12.27 35.57 24.28
CA ALA A 488 -10.93 36.10 24.04
C ALA A 488 -10.45 35.96 22.57
N TYR A 489 -11.08 35.09 21.77
CA TYR A 489 -10.68 34.78 20.40
C TYR A 489 -11.75 35.09 19.34
N SER A 490 -12.76 35.90 19.68
CA SER A 490 -13.86 36.24 18.77
C SER A 490 -13.39 36.78 17.42
N ALA A 491 -12.40 37.69 17.43
CA ALA A 491 -11.79 38.24 16.23
C ALA A 491 -11.12 37.15 15.36
N ALA A 492 -10.45 36.16 15.97
CA ALA A 492 -9.81 35.08 15.23
C ALA A 492 -10.84 34.11 14.62
N TRP A 493 -11.98 33.86 15.29
CA TRP A 493 -13.07 33.08 14.69
C TRP A 493 -13.65 33.78 13.46
N GLN A 494 -13.80 35.10 13.53
CA GLN A 494 -14.28 35.89 12.40
C GLN A 494 -13.31 35.83 11.22
N MET A 495 -12.00 35.85 11.45
CA MET A 495 -11.00 35.67 10.39
C MET A 495 -11.06 34.27 9.76
N ARG A 496 -11.21 33.22 10.58
CA ARG A 496 -11.43 31.86 10.08
C ARG A 496 -12.68 31.78 9.20
N HIS A 497 -13.79 32.34 9.67
CA HIS A 497 -15.03 32.46 8.91
C HIS A 497 -14.85 33.18 7.57
N ASN A 498 -14.23 34.36 7.61
CA ASN A 498 -14.04 35.20 6.45
C ASN A 498 -13.12 34.56 5.41
N SER A 499 -12.16 33.72 5.82
CA SER A 499 -11.32 32.98 4.87
C SER A 499 -12.12 32.03 4.00
N VAL A 500 -13.11 31.32 4.57
CA VAL A 500 -14.02 30.45 3.81
C VAL A 500 -14.97 31.31 2.96
N LEU A 501 -15.58 32.35 3.56
CA LEU A 501 -16.50 33.24 2.86
C LEU A 501 -15.86 33.89 1.62
N SER A 502 -14.63 34.38 1.73
CA SER A 502 -13.88 34.99 0.61
C SER A 502 -13.72 34.01 -0.56
N ARG A 503 -13.43 32.73 -0.28
CA ARG A 503 -13.33 31.71 -1.32
C ARG A 503 -14.66 31.41 -1.99
N ILE A 504 -15.75 31.36 -1.21
CA ILE A 504 -17.11 31.17 -1.76
C ILE A 504 -17.51 32.39 -2.60
N GLN A 505 -17.22 33.60 -2.15
CA GLN A 505 -17.48 34.83 -2.89
C GLN A 505 -16.73 34.86 -4.23
N LYS A 506 -15.44 34.48 -4.25
CA LYS A 506 -14.67 34.32 -5.49
C LYS A 506 -15.30 33.28 -6.42
N ALA A 507 -15.76 32.14 -5.89
CA ALA A 507 -16.43 31.11 -6.69
C ALA A 507 -17.73 31.62 -7.33
N VAL A 508 -18.56 32.32 -6.55
CA VAL A 508 -19.82 32.92 -7.02
C VAL A 508 -19.59 33.94 -8.12
N ALA A 509 -18.56 34.78 -8.00
CA ALA A 509 -18.25 35.85 -8.95
C ALA A 509 -17.94 35.35 -10.38
N PHE A 510 -17.61 34.05 -10.56
CA PHE A 510 -17.41 33.48 -11.90
C PHE A 510 -18.72 33.27 -12.68
N LYS A 511 -19.87 33.15 -12.00
CA LYS A 511 -21.14 32.77 -12.63
C LYS A 511 -22.30 33.72 -12.33
N GLY A 512 -22.22 34.50 -11.25
CA GLY A 512 -23.29 35.40 -10.86
C GLY A 512 -22.78 36.70 -10.26
N THR A 513 -23.74 37.56 -9.92
CA THR A 513 -23.49 38.87 -9.36
C THR A 513 -23.72 38.84 -7.85
N VAL A 514 -22.72 39.29 -7.09
CA VAL A 514 -22.87 39.49 -5.65
C VAL A 514 -23.68 40.78 -5.42
N LEU A 515 -24.85 40.65 -4.80
CA LEU A 515 -25.73 41.77 -4.48
C LEU A 515 -25.44 42.34 -3.08
N HIS A 516 -25.18 41.46 -2.12
CA HIS A 516 -24.87 41.84 -0.75
C HIS A 516 -23.72 41.01 -0.20
N SER A 517 -22.79 41.65 0.52
CA SER A 517 -21.72 40.98 1.26
C SER A 517 -21.63 41.58 2.65
N ASN A 518 -21.80 40.74 3.69
CA ASN A 518 -21.80 41.14 5.09
C ASN A 518 -22.58 42.45 5.35
N GLN A 519 -23.81 42.58 4.88
CA GLN A 519 -24.62 43.78 5.11
C GLN A 519 -26.07 43.43 5.48
N VAL A 520 -26.76 44.38 6.11
CA VAL A 520 -28.16 44.20 6.50
C VAL A 520 -29.03 44.10 5.25
N VAL A 521 -29.94 43.13 5.24
CA VAL A 521 -30.88 42.87 4.15
C VAL A 521 -32.30 42.88 4.72
N GLY A 522 -33.18 43.67 4.09
CA GLY A 522 -34.56 43.86 4.52
C GLY A 522 -34.69 44.63 5.84
N SER A 523 -35.94 44.73 6.32
CA SER A 523 -36.31 45.50 7.53
C SER A 523 -36.04 44.76 8.84
N ASN A 524 -35.76 43.46 8.80
CA ASN A 524 -35.63 42.60 9.99
C ASN A 524 -34.25 42.66 10.64
N GLY A 525 -33.35 43.54 10.18
CA GLY A 525 -31.98 43.65 10.71
C GLY A 525 -31.08 42.44 10.44
N LEU A 526 -31.51 41.52 9.56
CA LEU A 526 -30.77 40.29 9.27
C LEU A 526 -29.55 40.59 8.39
N ARG A 527 -28.42 40.02 8.75
CA ARG A 527 -27.14 40.15 8.03
C ARG A 527 -26.70 38.76 7.53
N PRO A 528 -27.10 38.33 6.32
CA PRO A 528 -26.50 37.17 5.68
C PRO A 528 -25.05 37.50 5.28
N ASP A 529 -24.23 36.45 5.12
CA ASP A 529 -22.82 36.66 4.77
C ASP A 529 -22.67 37.07 3.30
N LEU A 530 -23.46 36.46 2.41
CA LEU A 530 -23.45 36.75 0.98
C LEU A 530 -24.86 36.57 0.39
N VAL A 531 -25.28 37.48 -0.48
CA VAL A 531 -26.45 37.30 -1.34
C VAL A 531 -26.02 37.45 -2.79
N ALA A 532 -26.36 36.47 -3.62
CA ALA A 532 -25.96 36.44 -5.02
C ALA A 532 -27.15 36.20 -5.95
N LEU A 533 -27.10 36.82 -7.12
CA LEU A 533 -28.01 36.56 -8.25
C LEU A 533 -27.29 35.68 -9.26
N ILE A 534 -27.80 34.47 -9.48
CA ILE A 534 -27.27 33.50 -10.45
C ILE A 534 -28.45 32.99 -11.27
N ASP A 535 -28.39 33.08 -12.60
CA ASP A 535 -29.44 32.59 -13.51
C ASP A 535 -30.86 33.07 -13.11
N ASN A 536 -30.99 34.36 -12.78
CA ASN A 536 -32.22 35.03 -12.30
C ASN A 536 -32.83 34.48 -10.99
N LYS A 537 -32.03 33.74 -10.20
CA LYS A 537 -32.42 33.21 -8.89
C LYS A 537 -31.54 33.79 -7.78
N ILE A 538 -32.15 34.15 -6.65
CA ILE A 538 -31.45 34.66 -5.47
C ILE A 538 -30.93 33.50 -4.63
N TYR A 539 -29.66 33.59 -4.24
CA TYR A 539 -29.00 32.66 -3.31
C TYR A 539 -28.53 33.42 -2.08
N ILE A 540 -29.12 33.09 -0.92
CA ILE A 540 -28.75 33.65 0.39
C ILE A 540 -27.77 32.68 1.04
N ILE A 541 -26.50 33.00 1.00
CA ILE A 541 -25.40 32.14 1.38
C ILE A 541 -24.90 32.57 2.76
N ASP A 542 -24.84 31.62 3.69
CA ASP A 542 -24.45 31.88 5.07
C ASP A 542 -23.47 30.79 5.52
N VAL A 543 -22.23 31.19 5.81
CA VAL A 543 -21.13 30.32 6.20
C VAL A 543 -21.22 30.04 7.70
N THR A 544 -20.93 28.80 8.09
CA THR A 544 -20.89 28.40 9.48
C THR A 544 -19.73 27.46 9.76
N ILE A 545 -19.02 27.73 10.85
CA ILE A 545 -17.85 26.96 11.28
C ILE A 545 -18.10 26.35 12.66
N PRO A 546 -18.93 25.30 12.77
CA PRO A 546 -19.18 24.61 14.03
C PRO A 546 -17.96 23.77 14.44
N PHE A 547 -17.85 23.46 15.73
CA PHE A 547 -16.96 22.41 16.19
C PHE A 547 -17.56 21.04 15.82
N GLU A 548 -16.73 20.12 15.31
CA GLU A 548 -17.12 18.77 14.88
C GLU A 548 -17.45 17.83 16.05
N ASN A 549 -18.52 18.10 16.78
CA ASN A 549 -19.03 17.17 17.78
C ASN A 549 -20.08 16.25 17.17
N ARG A 550 -19.62 15.23 16.41
CA ARG A 550 -20.47 14.32 15.63
C ARG A 550 -21.27 15.03 14.53
N ARG A 551 -21.89 14.24 13.64
CA ARG A 551 -22.69 14.79 12.52
C ARG A 551 -23.85 15.67 12.95
N VAL A 552 -24.42 15.41 14.14
CA VAL A 552 -25.52 16.21 14.70
C VAL A 552 -25.16 17.70 14.83
N ALA A 553 -23.89 18.03 15.12
CA ALA A 553 -23.45 19.42 15.21
C ALA A 553 -23.55 20.15 13.87
N PHE A 554 -23.30 19.45 12.75
CA PHE A 554 -23.42 20.03 11.41
C PHE A 554 -24.88 20.23 11.02
N GLN A 555 -25.73 19.23 11.29
CA GLN A 555 -27.17 19.32 11.05
C GLN A 555 -27.80 20.49 11.82
N GLN A 556 -27.47 20.62 13.11
CA GLN A 556 -27.95 21.74 13.93
C GLN A 556 -27.42 23.09 13.46
N ALA A 557 -26.14 23.17 13.07
CA ALA A 557 -25.56 24.40 12.55
C ALA A 557 -26.23 24.84 11.23
N ARG A 558 -26.50 23.88 10.33
CA ARG A 558 -27.23 24.10 9.08
C ARG A 558 -28.64 24.61 9.34
N TRP A 559 -29.39 23.90 10.19
CA TRP A 559 -30.78 24.23 10.52
C TRP A 559 -30.91 25.65 11.09
N ARG A 560 -30.03 26.05 12.03
CA ARG A 560 -30.01 27.42 12.58
C ARG A 560 -29.77 28.50 11.52
N LYS A 561 -28.93 28.23 10.51
CA LYS A 561 -28.69 29.19 9.42
C LYS A 561 -29.89 29.29 8.48
N VAL A 562 -30.57 28.17 8.22
CA VAL A 562 -31.84 28.18 7.48
C VAL A 562 -32.86 29.01 8.23
N GLU A 563 -33.13 28.70 9.49
CA GLU A 563 -34.08 29.42 10.34
C GLU A 563 -33.78 30.92 10.41
N LYS A 564 -32.52 31.31 10.63
CA LYS A 564 -32.06 32.72 10.63
C LYS A 564 -32.43 33.43 9.33
N CYS A 565 -32.27 32.77 8.17
CA CYS A 565 -32.42 33.40 6.86
C CYS A 565 -33.82 33.23 6.25
N THR A 566 -34.69 32.39 6.81
CA THR A 566 -36.07 32.16 6.32
C THR A 566 -36.84 33.46 6.05
N PRO A 567 -36.81 34.49 6.92
CA PRO A 567 -37.54 35.74 6.65
C PRO A 567 -37.08 36.49 5.39
N LEU A 568 -35.85 36.26 4.91
CA LEU A 568 -35.32 36.90 3.71
C LEU A 568 -35.95 36.36 2.42
N LEU A 569 -36.53 35.16 2.43
CA LEU A 569 -37.23 34.61 1.27
C LEU A 569 -38.42 35.50 0.88
N GLN A 570 -39.21 35.92 1.87
CA GLN A 570 -40.34 36.82 1.64
C GLN A 570 -39.87 38.22 1.20
N HIS A 571 -38.76 38.71 1.75
CA HIS A 571 -38.17 39.99 1.35
C HIS A 571 -37.80 40.00 -0.14
N PHE A 572 -37.09 38.99 -0.64
CA PHE A 572 -36.73 38.96 -2.06
C PHE A 572 -37.94 38.68 -2.97
N ALA A 573 -38.93 37.91 -2.49
CA ALA A 573 -40.20 37.77 -3.22
C ALA A 573 -40.91 39.12 -3.39
N SER A 574 -40.94 39.98 -2.36
CA SER A 574 -41.51 41.33 -2.47
C SER A 574 -40.74 42.27 -3.41
N LEU A 575 -39.48 41.98 -3.70
CA LEU A 575 -38.65 42.71 -4.66
C LEU A 575 -38.78 42.17 -6.10
N GLY A 576 -39.70 41.24 -6.36
CA GLY A 576 -39.98 40.70 -7.69
C GLY A 576 -39.14 39.47 -8.07
N PHE A 577 -38.33 38.92 -7.15
CA PHE A 577 -37.59 37.69 -7.41
C PHE A 577 -38.48 36.46 -7.15
N ALA A 578 -38.89 35.78 -8.22
CA ALA A 578 -39.76 34.60 -8.14
C ALA A 578 -39.10 33.37 -7.48
N GLN A 579 -37.77 33.34 -7.39
CA GLN A 579 -37.03 32.21 -6.80
C GLN A 579 -35.90 32.72 -5.88
N ALA A 580 -35.94 32.31 -4.62
CA ALA A 580 -34.87 32.51 -3.64
C ALA A 580 -34.56 31.21 -2.90
N GLN A 581 -33.28 30.96 -2.61
CA GLN A 581 -32.82 29.76 -1.91
C GLN A 581 -31.80 30.11 -0.84
N ILE A 582 -31.95 29.52 0.34
CA ILE A 582 -30.96 29.63 1.43
C ILE A 582 -29.92 28.53 1.26
N VAL A 583 -28.65 28.89 1.36
CA VAL A 583 -27.50 28.01 1.18
C VAL A 583 -26.56 28.12 2.38
N PRO A 584 -26.75 27.30 3.41
CA PRO A 584 -25.77 27.17 4.47
C PRO A 584 -24.51 26.46 3.95
N ILE A 585 -23.34 27.08 4.14
CA ILE A 585 -22.04 26.47 3.85
C ILE A 585 -21.41 26.05 5.18
N VAL A 586 -21.34 24.75 5.43
CA VAL A 586 -20.86 24.18 6.70
C VAL A 586 -19.45 23.63 6.52
N VAL A 587 -18.48 24.17 7.24
CA VAL A 587 -17.11 23.64 7.29
C VAL A 587 -16.69 23.54 8.75
N GLY A 588 -16.26 22.38 9.21
CA GLY A 588 -15.88 22.19 10.60
C GLY A 588 -14.61 22.95 10.98
N ALA A 589 -14.51 23.33 12.25
CA ALA A 589 -13.35 24.04 12.79
C ALA A 589 -12.03 23.27 12.62
N LEU A 590 -12.05 21.94 12.70
CA LEU A 590 -10.93 21.03 12.46
C LEU A 590 -10.92 20.47 11.03
N GLY A 591 -11.56 21.18 10.09
CA GLY A 591 -11.48 20.91 8.66
C GLY A 591 -12.29 19.69 8.20
N ALA A 592 -13.40 19.34 8.85
CA ALA A 592 -14.37 18.44 8.24
C ALA A 592 -15.22 19.19 7.19
N TRP A 593 -15.33 18.64 5.99
CA TRP A 593 -16.15 19.18 4.92
C TRP A 593 -17.54 18.53 4.91
N ASP A 594 -18.60 19.34 4.89
CA ASP A 594 -19.97 18.87 4.70
C ASP A 594 -20.28 18.64 3.21
N PRO A 595 -20.57 17.40 2.77
CA PRO A 595 -20.92 17.11 1.39
C PRO A 595 -22.17 17.85 0.88
N GLU A 596 -23.08 18.28 1.76
CA GLU A 596 -24.28 19.02 1.34
C GLU A 596 -23.94 20.35 0.66
N ASN A 597 -22.76 20.91 0.94
CA ASN A 597 -22.23 22.10 0.26
C ASN A 597 -22.01 21.87 -1.25
N ASP A 598 -21.74 20.64 -1.68
CA ASP A 598 -21.30 20.31 -3.05
C ASP A 598 -22.42 20.52 -4.09
N SER A 599 -23.69 20.52 -3.66
CA SER A 599 -24.83 20.84 -4.52
C SER A 599 -24.74 22.27 -5.05
N PHE A 600 -24.47 23.23 -4.16
CA PHE A 600 -24.30 24.63 -4.51
C PHE A 600 -22.98 24.89 -5.21
N LEU A 601 -21.88 24.27 -4.77
CA LEU A 601 -20.58 24.50 -5.43
C LEU A 601 -20.57 24.07 -6.90
N ARG A 602 -21.27 22.98 -7.25
CA ARG A 602 -21.44 22.57 -8.66
C ARG A 602 -22.23 23.58 -9.49
N LEU A 603 -23.05 24.41 -8.87
CA LEU A 603 -23.75 25.49 -9.56
C LEU A 603 -22.77 26.59 -9.96
N VAL A 604 -21.84 26.96 -9.08
CA VAL A 604 -20.99 28.16 -9.22
C VAL A 604 -19.55 27.88 -9.67
N ALA A 605 -19.14 26.62 -9.75
CA ALA A 605 -17.76 26.24 -10.05
C ALA A 605 -17.67 24.97 -10.91
N THR A 606 -16.57 24.86 -11.68
CA THR A 606 -16.23 23.62 -12.38
C THR A 606 -15.91 22.49 -11.38
N LYS A 607 -15.99 21.23 -11.83
CA LYS A 607 -15.63 20.07 -11.00
C LYS A 607 -14.19 20.13 -10.49
N SER A 608 -13.25 20.56 -11.34
CA SER A 608 -11.83 20.71 -10.97
C SER A 608 -11.65 21.78 -9.89
N TYR A 609 -12.23 22.96 -10.10
CA TYR A 609 -12.13 24.05 -9.12
C TYR A 609 -12.84 23.70 -7.81
N THR A 610 -14.00 23.05 -7.85
CA THR A 610 -14.70 22.54 -6.66
C THR A 610 -13.80 21.61 -5.84
N ASN A 611 -13.03 20.72 -6.49
CA ASN A 611 -12.10 19.84 -5.77
C ASN A 611 -11.01 20.62 -5.02
N VAL A 612 -10.47 21.66 -5.65
CA VAL A 612 -9.43 22.52 -5.05
C VAL A 612 -10.02 23.38 -3.93
N LEU A 613 -11.16 24.02 -4.19
CA LEU A 613 -11.88 24.88 -3.26
C LEU A 613 -12.18 24.18 -1.92
N ARG A 614 -12.69 22.95 -1.97
CA ARG A 614 -12.97 22.13 -0.77
C ARG A 614 -11.70 21.91 0.07
N LYS A 615 -10.59 21.54 -0.58
CA LYS A 615 -9.30 21.31 0.08
C LYS A 615 -8.78 22.59 0.73
N LEU A 616 -8.87 23.72 0.02
CA LEU A 616 -8.43 25.02 0.52
C LEU A 616 -9.26 25.50 1.72
N CYS A 617 -10.60 25.38 1.68
CA CYS A 617 -11.45 25.71 2.83
C CYS A 617 -11.12 24.84 4.05
N VAL A 618 -10.91 23.53 3.84
CA VAL A 618 -10.47 22.60 4.91
C VAL A 618 -9.15 23.05 5.53
N SER A 619 -8.15 23.35 4.70
CA SER A 619 -6.82 23.77 5.18
C SER A 619 -6.84 25.13 5.87
N ASP A 620 -7.65 26.09 5.40
CA ASP A 620 -7.81 27.38 6.06
C ASP A 620 -8.43 27.24 7.45
N CYS A 621 -9.49 26.42 7.59
CA CYS A 621 -10.09 26.14 8.90
C CYS A 621 -9.06 25.56 9.88
N ILE A 622 -8.27 24.58 9.43
CA ILE A 622 -7.22 23.95 10.25
C ILE A 622 -6.16 24.99 10.65
N ARG A 623 -5.69 25.81 9.70
CA ARG A 623 -4.68 26.84 9.92
C ARG A 623 -5.09 27.83 11.01
N TRP A 624 -6.30 28.38 10.91
CA TRP A 624 -6.81 29.34 11.89
C TRP A 624 -7.13 28.69 13.24
N SER A 625 -7.65 27.47 13.26
CA SER A 625 -7.85 26.72 14.51
C SER A 625 -6.54 26.45 15.23
N ARG A 626 -5.47 26.15 14.48
CA ARG A 626 -4.12 26.04 15.04
C ARG A 626 -3.62 27.37 15.57
N ASP A 627 -3.82 28.49 14.85
CA ASP A 627 -3.43 29.82 15.33
C ASP A 627 -4.04 30.13 16.69
N ILE A 628 -5.36 29.96 16.82
CA ILE A 628 -6.09 30.17 18.07
C ILE A 628 -5.52 29.28 19.18
N TYR A 629 -5.30 28.00 18.87
CA TYR A 629 -4.72 27.06 19.83
C TYR A 629 -3.31 27.46 20.30
N VAL A 630 -2.45 27.88 19.38
CA VAL A 630 -1.07 28.31 19.71
C VAL A 630 -1.09 29.61 20.50
N GLN A 631 -1.89 30.60 20.09
CA GLN A 631 -2.09 31.84 20.84
C GLN A 631 -2.63 31.56 22.25
N HIS A 632 -3.50 30.57 22.38
CA HIS A 632 -4.03 30.16 23.67
C HIS A 632 -2.96 29.61 24.61
N LEU A 633 -2.06 28.76 24.09
CA LEU A 633 -0.99 28.19 24.88
C LEU A 633 0.16 29.16 25.17
N THR A 634 0.55 29.96 24.19
CA THR A 634 1.81 30.72 24.21
C THR A 634 1.60 32.23 24.41
N GLY A 635 0.39 32.73 24.20
CA GLY A 635 0.10 34.17 24.13
C GLY A 635 0.48 34.82 22.80
N ALA A 636 1.28 34.17 21.95
CA ALA A 636 1.72 34.71 20.67
C ALA A 636 0.78 34.31 19.53
N ARG A 637 0.37 35.30 18.74
CA ARG A 637 -0.38 35.08 17.49
C ARG A 637 0.60 34.77 16.36
N GLN A 638 0.25 33.86 15.47
CA GLN A 638 1.11 33.46 14.36
C GLN A 638 0.77 34.17 13.04
N TYR A 639 -0.33 34.93 13.00
CA TYR A 639 -0.78 35.67 11.82
C TYR A 639 -1.19 37.11 12.20
N SER A 640 -0.72 38.10 11.44
CA SER A 640 -1.30 39.45 11.42
C SER A 640 -2.43 39.53 10.40
N VAL A 641 -3.30 40.53 10.53
CA VAL A 641 -4.46 40.75 9.62
C VAL A 641 -4.01 40.92 8.17
N ASP A 642 -2.84 41.51 7.95
CA ASP A 642 -2.34 41.90 6.63
C ASP A 642 -1.70 40.74 5.83
N ALA A 643 -1.23 39.68 6.51
CA ALA A 643 -0.58 38.55 5.83
C ALA A 643 -1.58 37.59 5.14
N ALA A 644 -2.88 37.72 5.42
CA ALA A 644 -3.92 36.88 4.82
C ALA A 644 -4.26 37.29 3.37
N GLU A 645 -3.90 38.50 2.96
CA GLU A 645 -4.10 38.98 1.58
C GLU A 645 -2.91 38.62 0.65
N THR A 646 -1.77 38.21 1.22
CA THR A 646 -0.54 37.89 0.49
C THR A 646 0.09 36.57 0.96
N SER A 647 -0.41 35.41 0.54
CA SER A 647 0.45 34.22 0.35
C SER A 647 -0.22 33.08 -0.45
N ASP A 648 0.49 32.66 -1.49
CA ASP A 648 0.52 31.35 -2.16
C ASP A 648 -0.78 30.75 -2.69
N GLU A 649 -1.34 31.37 -3.74
CA GLU A 649 -2.17 30.66 -4.71
C GLU A 649 -1.24 29.94 -5.72
N PRO A 650 -1.35 28.62 -5.92
CA PRO A 650 -0.76 28.01 -7.11
C PRO A 650 -1.45 28.59 -8.34
N LYS A 651 -0.70 29.27 -9.20
CA LYS A 651 -1.14 29.65 -10.54
C LYS A 651 -1.63 28.37 -11.23
N ALA A 652 -2.93 28.26 -11.45
CA ALA A 652 -3.44 27.32 -12.42
C ALA A 652 -2.87 27.76 -13.77
N VAL A 653 -1.89 27.01 -14.28
CA VAL A 653 -1.46 27.13 -15.67
C VAL A 653 -2.63 26.60 -16.51
N CYS A 654 -3.53 27.51 -16.86
CA CYS A 654 -4.46 27.32 -17.96
C CYS A 654 -3.81 27.98 -19.19
N GLU A 655 -2.86 27.29 -19.80
CA GLU A 655 -2.54 27.53 -21.20
C GLU A 655 -3.73 27.02 -22.02
N ALA A 656 -4.67 27.92 -22.30
CA ALA A 656 -5.55 27.76 -23.43
C ALA A 656 -4.74 28.16 -24.67
N THR A 657 -4.22 27.16 -25.38
CA THR A 657 -3.65 27.32 -26.71
C THR A 657 -4.73 27.94 -27.59
N LYS A 658 -4.60 29.23 -27.91
CA LYS A 658 -5.26 29.84 -29.06
C LYS A 658 -4.68 29.19 -30.31
N VAL A 659 -5.34 28.16 -30.82
CA VAL A 659 -5.13 27.73 -32.20
C VAL A 659 -5.97 28.68 -33.06
N ASN A 660 -5.28 29.47 -33.88
CA ASN A 660 -5.87 30.29 -34.92
C ASN A 660 -6.75 29.42 -35.83
N SER A 661 -7.96 29.92 -36.07
CA SER A 661 -8.74 29.60 -37.25
C SER A 661 -8.00 30.10 -38.48
N ASP A 662 -7.55 29.18 -39.33
CA ASP A 662 -7.55 29.40 -40.78
C ASP A 662 -7.86 28.09 -41.50
N ILE A 663 -8.83 28.21 -42.40
CA ILE A 663 -9.43 27.17 -43.23
C ILE A 663 -8.58 27.02 -44.50
N GLY A 664 -8.29 25.78 -44.92
CA GLY A 664 -7.70 25.54 -46.24
C GLY A 664 -7.36 24.08 -46.56
N SER A 665 -8.39 23.32 -46.95
CA SER A 665 -8.39 22.19 -47.90
C SER A 665 -7.19 21.21 -47.96
N SER A 666 -7.44 19.92 -47.71
CA SER A 666 -7.65 18.88 -48.75
C SER A 666 -7.28 17.48 -48.28
N ALA A 667 -8.19 16.54 -48.57
CA ALA A 667 -7.97 15.13 -48.96
C ALA A 667 -7.33 14.11 -48.00
N ASP A 668 -8.16 13.10 -47.73
CA ASP A 668 -7.90 11.66 -47.79
C ASP A 668 -7.24 10.87 -46.64
N SER A 669 -8.03 9.85 -46.27
CA SER A 669 -7.69 8.45 -45.99
C SER A 669 -7.50 7.96 -44.55
N ASN A 670 -8.39 7.03 -44.21
CA ASN A 670 -8.38 5.97 -43.19
C ASN A 670 -7.03 5.64 -42.52
N ALA A 671 -7.03 5.51 -41.19
CA ALA A 671 -6.49 4.34 -40.49
C ALA A 671 -6.77 4.36 -38.97
N THR A 672 -7.22 3.21 -38.48
CA THR A 672 -7.44 2.79 -37.10
C THR A 672 -6.11 2.49 -36.39
N ILE A 673 -5.80 3.08 -35.22
CA ILE A 673 -4.76 2.59 -34.27
C ILE A 673 -5.21 3.00 -32.85
N HIS A 674 -5.61 2.08 -31.98
CA HIS A 674 -4.79 1.27 -31.05
C HIS A 674 -4.06 2.05 -29.95
N ASP A 675 -4.43 1.67 -28.72
CA ASP A 675 -3.82 1.91 -27.42
C ASP A 675 -2.28 1.79 -27.44
N SER A 676 -1.57 2.77 -26.86
CA SER A 676 -0.22 2.54 -26.33
C SER A 676 0.13 3.50 -25.19
N GLN A 677 0.60 2.85 -24.12
CA GLN A 677 1.11 3.42 -22.88
C GLN A 677 2.47 4.08 -23.14
N SER A 678 2.67 5.32 -22.68
CA SER A 678 3.98 5.98 -22.70
C SER A 678 4.69 5.87 -21.34
N SER A 679 5.87 5.28 -21.41
CA SER A 679 6.93 5.31 -20.40
C SER A 679 7.50 6.73 -20.25
N VAL A 680 7.52 7.27 -19.04
CA VAL A 680 8.21 8.55 -18.75
C VAL A 680 9.64 8.24 -18.33
N ALA A 681 10.59 8.53 -19.22
CA ALA A 681 12.01 8.57 -18.91
C ALA A 681 12.34 9.89 -18.17
N MET A 682 13.06 9.77 -17.06
CA MET A 682 13.47 10.85 -16.18
C MET A 682 14.74 11.50 -16.75
N GLN A 683 14.65 12.74 -17.24
CA GLN A 683 15.83 13.59 -17.53
C GLN A 683 16.28 14.27 -16.24
N ILE A 684 17.52 14.01 -15.82
CA ILE A 684 18.21 14.72 -14.74
C ILE A 684 18.88 15.94 -15.36
N VAL A 685 18.46 17.14 -14.94
CA VAL A 685 19.11 18.42 -15.26
C VAL A 685 20.10 18.74 -14.15
N SER A 686 21.39 18.79 -14.47
CA SER A 686 22.44 19.33 -13.62
C SER A 686 22.47 20.86 -13.72
N GLN A 687 22.48 21.55 -12.59
CA GLN A 687 22.77 22.98 -12.54
C GLN A 687 23.94 23.27 -11.61
N GLY A 688 25.06 23.65 -12.25
CA GLY A 688 25.92 24.80 -11.96
C GLY A 688 26.24 25.15 -10.51
N SER A 689 27.42 24.75 -10.07
CA SER A 689 28.14 25.29 -8.92
C SER A 689 28.87 26.58 -9.31
N ASN A 690 28.58 27.70 -8.66
CA ASN A 690 29.36 28.93 -8.77
C ASN A 690 30.49 28.96 -7.73
N ALA A 691 31.66 29.33 -8.21
CA ALA A 691 32.92 29.47 -7.48
C ALA A 691 32.90 30.60 -6.45
N VAL A 692 33.54 30.36 -5.30
CA VAL A 692 34.13 31.41 -4.45
C VAL A 692 35.53 30.95 -4.04
N THR A 693 36.44 31.91 -4.09
CA THR A 693 37.89 31.86 -4.18
C THR A 693 38.63 31.42 -2.90
N ASN A 694 39.77 30.76 -3.12
CA ASN A 694 40.81 30.38 -2.15
C ASN A 694 41.43 31.56 -1.38
N SER A 695 41.84 31.31 -0.14
CA SER A 695 43.20 31.63 0.35
C SER A 695 43.57 30.79 1.60
N PRO A 696 44.87 30.50 1.83
CA PRO A 696 45.33 29.33 2.59
C PRO A 696 46.07 29.66 3.90
N HIS A 697 45.92 28.81 4.93
CA HIS A 697 46.88 28.63 6.04
C HIS A 697 46.56 27.26 6.68
N ALA A 698 47.41 26.23 6.52
CA ALA A 698 48.63 25.93 7.26
C ALA A 698 48.40 24.89 8.38
N VAL A 699 48.88 23.67 8.10
CA VAL A 699 49.58 22.71 8.99
C VAL A 699 48.87 22.24 10.27
N GLY A 700 48.67 20.92 10.36
CA GLY A 700 48.43 20.18 11.61
C GLY A 700 48.11 18.69 11.39
N GLN A 701 49.17 17.88 11.28
CA GLN A 701 49.19 16.42 11.40
C GLN A 701 48.54 15.90 12.70
N THR A 702 47.82 14.76 12.63
CA THR A 702 47.86 13.51 13.48
C THR A 702 46.56 12.72 13.20
N ALA A 703 46.56 11.55 12.55
CA ALA A 703 46.97 10.20 12.97
C ALA A 703 46.09 9.55 14.09
N ASP A 704 45.47 8.42 13.69
CA ASP A 704 45.01 7.23 14.43
C ASP A 704 43.85 7.29 15.45
N LEU A 705 42.68 6.76 15.03
CA LEU A 705 42.10 5.45 15.45
C LEU A 705 40.82 5.12 14.69
#